data_AF-A0A7V4XGJ5-F1
#
_entry.id   AF-A0A7V4XGJ5-F1
#
_cell.length_a   1.000
_cell.length_b   1.000
_cell.length_c   1.000
_cell.angle_alpha   90.00
_cell.angle_beta   90.00
_cell.angle_gamma   90.00
#
_symmetry.space_group_name_H-M   'P 1'
#
loop_
_entity.id
_entity.type
_entity.pdbx_description
1 polymer ?
#
loop_
_entity_poly.entity_id
_entity_poly.type
_entity_poly.pdbx_seq_one_letter_code
_entity_poly.pdbx_strand_id
1 'polypeptide(L)'
;MRSAFVLVMIFALGMSAAASDLVPVIANSGFEDGTAYWAWQVIGGAQVSFDVDKKDPHSGKQCIVFKNNSGLSPNVYGRFYAGVNVIPYTKYKLSCWVRGEDVAGGAGSSHVTDWNSYMLDFPTGTFSWKQVSTEFVTKPGQYSLTVGINITNKCKSLAVDDFKLEPIGGQIRADGITGIILVNPAISGHDTPVPICVLMDNSSQKATAIVASISLGGKELASKRSAIKQGENKVEWEWNTGKSPFGKYDCTVRVLDSDGALITSGSIGIDVADSPLFDELDRIDTRRVEFDSLYRQCKAKGINLDYITATKEMLDQFMPLAREDVRRSYEYRTKWAITDFNKSLDDAIATMQAYLKDPSLAPVTRRYTTGKVAIDGLSFIGNRIDSNGKKDRGPLFFCGYGHFTQVRQDIPRFPNYGVNIIQIEVGPSSTLTEENKVDLRNLEDIAKVLDDAAKHNVMVTVLLSPHYFPDWAMKKWPQLGKGGGGFFGYCVDDPAAKQVIEKFLRIAVPMLKDKPALHSFCLSNEPVFPNIANCDNTKQMWIDYLTRAHGDIATLNKRYGTRYASFADVPYTGDPQAYDWIIFDQQRFADWHKWMADLIHQMAPKVPVHAKVMSNELNAGAVNWATDQELFGNLLEINGNDCYWFPSGNADWPVDPWMMNTAYDMQRSFANKPIFNSENHIAPDGSNYYIAPENFRSALWQGAIRGQGATTIWVWEHAYDNSNGFIGSVMERPGCARAVGVTCLDLNRFADEVTALETAKAPVAVVYSMPSIIRHGTEHVNAILRTYYGLDFSGVKIDFITEKQLSEGKGGQYKALIFPEVETLTDATFEAIKAIPASTRLMFMGKCFVRNEYGKTRDSEAVKEVMDKGITISDGDPTGVIWPALRKQLGLVGALPVYSVVDAKTGEPIWGVEWRTAKVGKRTIINIINLRGKAYDVKILRHNAEIEAKDLFSLGGKEKVSTLKPLTPVLAEVE
;
A
#
# COMPACT_ATOMS: atom_id res chain seq x y z
N MET A 1 -26.97 37.14 -52.71
CA MET A 1 -25.92 36.13 -53.01
C MET A 1 -24.65 36.51 -52.28
N ARG A 2 -24.14 35.58 -51.45
CA ARG A 2 -22.74 35.31 -51.01
C ARG A 2 -21.92 36.49 -50.46
N SER A 3 -21.67 36.62 -49.14
CA SER A 3 -20.87 35.77 -48.21
C SER A 3 -19.40 35.68 -48.66
N ALA A 4 -18.46 36.45 -48.10
CA ALA A 4 -17.87 36.42 -46.74
C ALA A 4 -17.04 35.15 -46.47
N PHE A 5 -15.72 35.31 -46.29
CA PHE A 5 -14.84 34.60 -45.34
C PHE A 5 -13.37 34.97 -45.60
N VAL A 6 -12.81 35.92 -44.85
CA VAL A 6 -11.39 35.97 -44.44
C VAL A 6 -11.33 36.84 -43.18
N LEU A 7 -11.17 36.22 -42.00
CA LEU A 7 -10.39 36.71 -40.86
C LEU A 7 -10.57 35.71 -39.71
N VAL A 8 -9.52 34.98 -39.33
CA VAL A 8 -9.07 34.73 -37.94
C VAL A 8 -7.70 34.04 -38.06
N MET A 9 -6.62 34.80 -37.94
CA MET A 9 -5.30 34.23 -37.61
C MET A 9 -4.40 35.32 -37.00
N ILE A 10 -4.70 35.76 -35.77
CA ILE A 10 -3.77 36.44 -34.85
C ILE A 10 -4.20 36.10 -33.42
N PHE A 11 -3.65 35.06 -32.81
CA PHE A 11 -3.72 34.82 -31.37
C PHE A 11 -2.48 34.01 -30.94
N ALA A 12 -1.30 34.66 -30.94
CA ALA A 12 -0.09 34.10 -30.32
C ALA A 12 1.03 35.11 -30.04
N LEU A 13 0.86 36.41 -30.32
CA LEU A 13 1.89 37.41 -30.06
C LEU A 13 1.35 38.45 -29.08
N GLY A 14 1.61 38.24 -27.78
CA GLY A 14 1.32 39.24 -26.74
C GLY A 14 1.00 38.74 -25.33
N MET A 15 1.33 37.51 -24.92
CA MET A 15 1.25 37.12 -23.51
C MET A 15 2.61 37.30 -22.83
N SER A 16 2.62 37.93 -21.66
CA SER A 16 3.80 38.02 -20.80
C SER A 16 4.18 36.62 -20.30
N ALA A 17 5.45 36.38 -19.96
CA ALA A 17 5.89 35.13 -19.34
C ALA A 17 5.21 34.87 -17.97
N ALA A 18 4.57 35.87 -17.36
CA ALA A 18 3.79 35.72 -16.14
C ALA A 18 2.33 35.30 -16.42
N ALA A 19 1.77 35.64 -17.59
CA ALA A 19 0.45 35.19 -18.02
C ALA A 19 0.42 33.71 -18.41
N SER A 20 1.55 33.14 -18.83
CA SER A 20 1.69 31.71 -19.13
C SER A 20 1.64 30.80 -17.90
N ASP A 21 1.86 31.35 -16.69
CA ASP A 21 1.79 30.58 -15.44
C ASP A 21 0.35 30.37 -14.92
N LEU A 22 -0.65 31.00 -15.55
CA LEU A 22 -2.06 30.96 -15.11
C LEU A 22 -2.89 29.90 -15.86
N VAL A 23 -2.35 29.29 -16.92
CA VAL A 23 -3.00 28.25 -17.72
C VAL A 23 -2.10 27.02 -17.73
N PRO A 24 -2.60 25.82 -17.37
CA PRO A 24 -1.84 24.58 -17.50
C PRO A 24 -1.23 24.40 -18.89
N VAL A 25 0.10 24.32 -18.95
CA VAL A 25 0.82 24.07 -20.21
C VAL A 25 1.22 22.61 -20.28
N ILE A 26 0.75 21.91 -21.32
CA ILE A 26 1.26 20.59 -21.68
C ILE A 26 2.60 20.81 -22.38
N ALA A 27 3.70 20.33 -21.79
CA ALA A 27 5.02 20.46 -22.39
C ALA A 27 5.07 19.73 -23.75
N ASN A 28 5.63 20.41 -24.76
CA ASN A 28 5.78 19.87 -26.12
C ASN A 28 4.45 19.32 -26.69
N SER A 29 3.36 20.07 -26.56
CA SER A 29 2.01 19.61 -26.89
C SER A 29 1.70 19.44 -28.38
N GLY A 30 2.48 20.09 -29.24
CA GLY A 30 2.50 19.90 -30.71
C GLY A 30 3.69 19.07 -31.19
N PHE A 31 4.42 18.40 -30.28
CA PHE A 31 5.51 17.47 -30.62
C PHE A 31 6.68 18.03 -31.45
N GLU A 32 6.87 19.35 -31.48
CA GLU A 32 7.96 20.03 -32.22
C GLU A 32 9.38 19.68 -31.74
N ASP A 33 9.51 19.10 -30.54
CA ASP A 33 10.76 18.55 -30.00
C ASP A 33 10.75 17.00 -29.91
N GLY A 34 10.00 16.36 -30.80
CA GLY A 34 9.85 14.91 -30.86
C GLY A 34 9.08 14.40 -29.65
N THR A 35 9.67 13.46 -28.91
CA THR A 35 9.05 12.85 -27.72
C THR A 35 9.52 13.48 -26.40
N ALA A 36 10.21 14.62 -26.43
CA ALA A 36 10.63 15.29 -25.20
C ALA A 36 9.41 15.52 -24.28
N TYR A 37 9.58 15.24 -22.97
CA TYR A 37 8.55 15.34 -21.92
C TYR A 37 7.42 14.29 -21.96
N TRP A 38 7.44 13.36 -22.94
CA TRP A 38 6.47 12.28 -23.05
C TRP A 38 7.14 10.92 -22.87
N ALA A 39 6.51 10.04 -22.10
CA ALA A 39 6.96 8.68 -21.85
C ALA A 39 6.11 7.66 -22.61
N TRP A 40 6.74 6.54 -23.01
CA TRP A 40 6.10 5.44 -23.74
C TRP A 40 6.15 4.13 -22.96
N GLN A 41 5.04 3.42 -22.92
CA GLN A 41 4.94 2.09 -22.31
C GLN A 41 4.10 1.15 -23.18
N VAL A 42 4.49 -0.13 -23.21
CA VAL A 42 3.73 -1.22 -23.83
C VAL A 42 3.24 -2.15 -22.73
N ILE A 43 1.93 -2.31 -22.61
CA ILE A 43 1.28 -3.09 -21.55
C ILE A 43 0.74 -4.39 -22.14
N GLY A 44 0.92 -5.50 -21.42
CA GLY A 44 0.39 -6.82 -21.79
C GLY A 44 0.92 -7.39 -23.10
N GLY A 45 2.10 -6.96 -23.56
CA GLY A 45 2.70 -7.44 -24.81
C GLY A 45 2.01 -6.96 -26.09
N ALA A 46 1.32 -5.82 -26.05
CA ALA A 46 0.67 -5.25 -27.23
C ALA A 46 1.63 -5.04 -28.41
N GLN A 47 1.18 -5.35 -29.62
CA GLN A 47 1.91 -5.13 -30.87
C GLN A 47 1.68 -3.71 -31.36
N VAL A 48 2.18 -2.75 -30.59
CA VAL A 48 1.95 -1.31 -30.76
C VAL A 48 3.27 -0.56 -30.85
N SER A 49 3.32 0.44 -31.74
CA SER A 49 4.47 1.30 -31.96
C SER A 49 4.03 2.73 -32.29
N PHE A 50 4.97 3.66 -32.27
CA PHE A 50 4.77 5.02 -32.74
C PHE A 50 5.95 5.50 -33.58
N ASP A 51 5.70 6.48 -34.46
CA ASP A 51 6.69 7.19 -35.26
C ASP A 51 6.50 8.71 -35.08
N VAL A 52 7.59 9.48 -35.19
CA VAL A 52 7.52 10.95 -35.34
C VAL A 52 7.40 11.27 -36.84
N ASP A 53 6.24 11.74 -37.28
CA ASP A 53 5.97 12.02 -38.69
C ASP A 53 6.16 13.51 -39.01
N LYS A 54 6.96 13.79 -40.04
CA LYS A 54 7.28 15.14 -40.53
C LYS A 54 6.58 15.48 -41.84
N LYS A 55 5.79 14.55 -42.40
CA LYS A 55 5.21 14.68 -43.74
C LYS A 55 3.85 15.35 -43.73
N ASP A 56 3.04 15.04 -42.73
CA ASP A 56 1.65 15.49 -42.64
C ASP A 56 1.25 15.82 -41.18
N PRO A 57 1.97 16.74 -40.50
CA PRO A 57 1.54 17.24 -39.20
C PRO A 57 0.31 18.16 -39.35
N HIS A 58 -0.49 18.31 -38.29
CA HIS A 58 -1.63 19.23 -38.34
C HIS A 58 -1.15 20.69 -38.31
N SER A 59 -0.18 20.98 -37.44
CA SER A 59 0.53 22.25 -37.40
C SER A 59 2.02 22.03 -37.15
N GLY A 60 2.85 23.07 -37.29
CA GLY A 60 4.28 22.93 -37.02
C GLY A 60 5.02 22.03 -38.03
N LYS A 61 6.04 21.32 -37.54
CA LYS A 61 6.98 20.52 -38.34
C LYS A 61 6.76 19.02 -38.18
N GLN A 62 6.14 18.55 -37.09
CA GLN A 62 5.99 17.11 -36.86
C GLN A 62 4.86 16.75 -35.90
N CYS A 63 4.35 15.52 -36.01
CA CYS A 63 3.33 14.95 -35.12
C CYS A 63 3.70 13.51 -34.73
N ILE A 64 2.91 12.89 -33.85
CA ILE A 64 3.10 11.48 -33.47
C ILE A 64 2.07 10.59 -34.17
N VAL A 65 2.52 9.49 -34.76
CA VAL A 65 1.66 8.51 -35.46
C VAL A 65 1.80 7.13 -34.84
N PHE A 66 0.69 6.61 -34.30
CA PHE A 66 0.61 5.29 -33.69
C PHE A 66 0.17 4.21 -34.69
N LYS A 67 0.67 2.99 -34.51
CA LYS A 67 0.25 1.78 -35.22
C LYS A 67 0.01 0.68 -34.21
N ASN A 68 -1.07 -0.09 -34.36
CA ASN A 68 -1.39 -1.19 -33.46
C ASN A 68 -1.97 -2.38 -34.22
N ASN A 69 -1.37 -3.56 -34.03
CA ASN A 69 -1.85 -4.82 -34.59
C ASN A 69 -2.56 -5.71 -33.56
N SER A 70 -2.52 -5.35 -32.27
CA SER A 70 -3.27 -6.05 -31.23
C SER A 70 -4.77 -5.70 -31.31
N GLY A 71 -5.62 -6.72 -31.22
CA GLY A 71 -7.05 -6.52 -31.00
C GLY A 71 -7.32 -6.07 -29.56
N LEU A 72 -8.51 -5.52 -29.33
CA LEU A 72 -8.98 -5.11 -28.01
C LEU A 72 -8.91 -6.29 -27.01
N SER A 73 -8.18 -6.10 -25.90
CA SER A 73 -8.07 -7.07 -24.80
C SER A 73 -7.76 -6.36 -23.48
N PRO A 74 -8.23 -6.87 -22.32
CA PRO A 74 -7.90 -6.29 -21.02
C PRO A 74 -6.39 -6.23 -20.80
N ASN A 75 -5.89 -5.07 -20.34
CA ASN A 75 -4.47 -4.83 -20.07
C ASN A 75 -3.51 -5.04 -21.26
N VAL A 76 -3.99 -4.94 -22.51
CA VAL A 76 -3.14 -5.02 -23.72
C VAL A 76 -3.26 -3.73 -24.52
N TYR A 77 -2.33 -2.79 -24.35
CA TYR A 77 -2.34 -1.49 -25.02
C TYR A 77 -0.98 -0.79 -25.00
N GLY A 78 -0.81 0.22 -25.86
CA GLY A 78 0.31 1.16 -25.79
C GLY A 78 -0.11 2.45 -25.10
N ARG A 79 0.75 3.03 -24.26
CA ARG A 79 0.47 4.28 -23.54
C ARG A 79 1.58 5.30 -23.77
N PHE A 80 1.21 6.44 -24.33
CA PHE A 80 2.10 7.61 -24.50
C PHE A 80 1.59 8.76 -23.63
N TYR A 81 2.41 9.29 -22.72
CA TYR A 81 1.88 10.17 -21.68
C TYR A 81 2.83 11.28 -21.23
N ALA A 82 2.24 12.40 -20.78
CA ALA A 82 2.92 13.51 -20.13
C ALA A 82 2.15 13.99 -18.88
N GLY A 83 2.86 14.51 -17.88
CA GLY A 83 2.27 15.14 -16.70
C GLY A 83 2.02 16.64 -16.93
N VAL A 84 0.94 17.16 -16.36
CA VAL A 84 0.62 18.60 -16.40
C VAL A 84 0.06 19.06 -15.06
N ASN A 85 0.49 20.23 -14.59
CA ASN A 85 -0.03 20.84 -13.36
C ASN A 85 -1.42 21.43 -13.63
N VAL A 86 -2.37 21.19 -12.72
CA VAL A 86 -3.73 21.70 -12.80
C VAL A 86 -4.17 22.25 -11.45
N ILE A 87 -5.31 22.90 -11.44
CA ILE A 87 -5.87 23.51 -10.24
C ILE A 87 -7.04 22.64 -9.79
N PRO A 88 -7.14 22.25 -8.51
CA PRO A 88 -8.31 21.54 -8.00
C PRO A 88 -9.62 22.30 -8.24
N TYR A 89 -10.76 21.60 -8.26
CA TYR A 89 -12.11 22.18 -8.41
C TYR A 89 -12.31 23.04 -9.66
N THR A 90 -11.48 22.85 -10.69
CA THR A 90 -11.47 23.69 -11.87
C THR A 90 -12.00 22.88 -13.04
N LYS A 91 -13.00 23.45 -13.72
CA LYS A 91 -13.46 22.89 -14.98
C LYS A 91 -12.40 23.15 -16.05
N TYR A 92 -12.04 22.13 -16.82
CA TYR A 92 -11.10 22.22 -17.93
C TYR A 92 -11.72 21.68 -19.21
N LYS A 93 -11.25 22.19 -20.35
CA LYS A 93 -11.41 21.59 -21.67
C LYS A 93 -10.06 21.04 -22.12
N LEU A 94 -9.97 19.74 -22.35
CA LEU A 94 -8.85 19.12 -23.04
C LEU A 94 -9.21 18.94 -24.51
N SER A 95 -8.32 19.30 -25.41
CA SER A 95 -8.49 19.07 -26.85
C SER A 95 -7.18 18.67 -27.52
N CYS A 96 -7.28 17.98 -28.65
CA CYS A 96 -6.17 17.70 -29.55
C CYS A 96 -6.69 17.50 -30.98
N TRP A 97 -5.79 17.51 -31.94
CA TRP A 97 -6.09 17.15 -33.34
C TRP A 97 -5.72 15.71 -33.59
N VAL A 98 -6.56 15.00 -34.34
CA VAL A 98 -6.35 13.59 -34.68
C VAL A 98 -6.67 13.29 -36.14
N ARG A 99 -5.90 12.38 -36.74
CA ARG A 99 -6.11 11.82 -38.08
C ARG A 99 -5.93 10.31 -38.02
N GLY A 100 -6.72 9.53 -38.73
CA GLY A 100 -6.70 8.08 -38.61
C GLY A 100 -6.93 7.34 -39.92
N GLU A 101 -6.32 6.16 -40.05
CA GLU A 101 -6.57 5.18 -41.10
C GLU A 101 -6.85 3.83 -40.44
N ASP A 102 -8.00 3.23 -40.78
CA ASP A 102 -8.46 1.94 -40.25
C ASP A 102 -8.40 1.82 -38.71
N VAL A 103 -8.83 2.87 -38.00
CA VAL A 103 -8.90 2.88 -36.53
C VAL A 103 -10.10 2.06 -36.07
N ALA A 104 -9.87 0.92 -35.42
CA ALA A 104 -10.94 0.02 -34.98
C ALA A 104 -11.75 0.60 -33.80
N GLY A 105 -13.06 0.39 -33.82
CA GLY A 105 -13.99 0.78 -32.74
C GLY A 105 -14.28 -0.34 -31.73
N GLY A 106 -15.13 -0.03 -30.74
CA GLY A 106 -15.55 -0.95 -29.67
C GLY A 106 -15.56 -0.30 -28.28
N ALA A 107 -16.05 -1.03 -27.27
CA ALA A 107 -15.97 -0.59 -25.87
C ALA A 107 -14.49 -0.51 -25.45
N GLY A 108 -13.99 0.68 -25.10
CA GLY A 108 -12.56 0.88 -24.82
C GLY A 108 -11.70 1.10 -26.07
N SER A 109 -12.24 1.76 -27.10
CA SER A 109 -11.48 2.28 -28.26
C SER A 109 -10.33 3.18 -27.81
N SER A 110 -9.34 3.44 -28.69
CA SER A 110 -8.21 4.30 -28.35
C SER A 110 -8.67 5.69 -27.88
N HIS A 111 -8.08 6.21 -26.81
CA HIS A 111 -8.58 7.38 -26.08
C HIS A 111 -7.47 8.07 -25.30
N VAL A 112 -7.72 9.29 -24.81
CA VAL A 112 -6.86 10.00 -23.85
C VAL A 112 -7.51 9.98 -22.48
N THR A 113 -6.76 9.61 -21.44
CA THR A 113 -7.27 9.57 -20.06
C THR A 113 -6.13 9.62 -19.02
N ASP A 114 -6.45 10.21 -17.87
CA ASP A 114 -5.70 10.07 -16.62
C ASP A 114 -6.21 8.91 -15.75
N TRP A 115 -7.13 8.10 -16.27
CA TRP A 115 -7.88 7.01 -15.60
C TRP A 115 -8.79 7.47 -14.45
N ASN A 116 -8.93 8.77 -14.22
CA ASN A 116 -9.47 9.27 -12.96
C ASN A 116 -10.51 10.38 -13.14
N SER A 117 -10.16 11.40 -13.91
CA SER A 117 -10.94 12.64 -14.02
C SER A 117 -11.56 12.84 -15.39
N TYR A 118 -11.00 12.27 -16.47
CA TYR A 118 -11.57 12.41 -17.80
C TYR A 118 -11.27 11.26 -18.74
N MET A 119 -12.08 11.15 -19.78
CA MET A 119 -11.84 10.32 -20.96
C MET A 119 -12.16 11.13 -22.21
N LEU A 120 -11.27 11.08 -23.19
CA LEU A 120 -11.42 11.70 -24.51
C LEU A 120 -11.28 10.61 -25.57
N ASP A 121 -12.39 10.12 -26.09
CA ASP A 121 -12.39 9.06 -27.08
C ASP A 121 -11.89 9.56 -28.44
N PHE A 122 -11.08 8.75 -29.12
CA PHE A 122 -10.74 9.00 -30.50
C PHE A 122 -11.79 8.46 -31.46
N PRO A 123 -11.93 9.08 -32.64
CA PRO A 123 -12.86 8.61 -33.64
C PRO A 123 -12.39 7.31 -34.29
N THR A 124 -13.33 6.55 -34.83
CA THR A 124 -13.07 5.26 -35.49
C THR A 124 -13.14 5.39 -37.01
N GLY A 125 -12.54 4.44 -37.73
CA GLY A 125 -12.49 4.39 -39.18
C GLY A 125 -11.32 5.20 -39.76
N THR A 126 -11.49 5.64 -41.01
CA THR A 126 -10.51 6.46 -41.73
C THR A 126 -11.02 7.90 -41.84
N PHE A 127 -10.22 8.86 -41.39
CA PHE A 127 -10.61 10.27 -41.30
C PHE A 127 -9.39 11.20 -41.41
N SER A 128 -9.60 12.36 -42.03
CA SER A 128 -8.65 13.48 -42.06
C SER A 128 -8.53 14.15 -40.67
N TRP A 129 -7.57 15.07 -40.53
CA TRP A 129 -7.41 15.88 -39.32
C TRP A 129 -8.74 16.48 -38.85
N LYS A 130 -9.07 16.21 -37.60
CA LYS A 130 -10.20 16.83 -36.89
C LYS A 130 -9.85 17.03 -35.43
N GLN A 131 -10.40 18.09 -34.85
CA GLN A 131 -10.25 18.33 -33.42
C GLN A 131 -11.22 17.45 -32.63
N VAL A 132 -10.73 16.87 -31.55
CA VAL A 132 -11.54 16.21 -30.53
C VAL A 132 -11.35 16.95 -29.21
N SER A 133 -12.38 16.96 -28.36
CA SER A 133 -12.30 17.60 -27.05
C SER A 133 -13.24 16.98 -26.02
N THR A 134 -12.86 17.07 -24.76
CA THR A 134 -13.70 16.70 -23.60
C THR A 134 -13.61 17.78 -22.53
N GLU A 135 -14.65 17.91 -21.73
CA GLU A 135 -14.68 18.79 -20.56
C GLU A 135 -14.74 17.95 -19.29
N PHE A 136 -14.02 18.36 -18.26
CA PHE A 136 -14.01 17.69 -16.96
C PHE A 136 -13.78 18.69 -15.85
N VAL A 137 -14.04 18.29 -14.60
CA VAL A 137 -13.72 19.09 -13.42
C VAL A 137 -12.64 18.34 -12.64
N THR A 138 -11.54 19.01 -12.33
CA THR A 138 -10.51 18.45 -11.47
C THR A 138 -11.05 18.22 -10.07
N LYS A 139 -10.64 17.11 -9.47
CA LYS A 139 -11.06 16.73 -8.13
C LYS A 139 -10.45 17.66 -7.08
N PRO A 140 -10.99 17.66 -5.86
CA PRO A 140 -10.32 18.30 -4.73
C PRO A 140 -8.91 17.72 -4.55
N GLY A 141 -7.92 18.57 -4.29
CA GLY A 141 -6.51 18.17 -4.16
C GLY A 141 -5.84 17.65 -5.44
N GLN A 142 -6.50 17.71 -6.60
CA GLN A 142 -5.88 17.35 -7.88
C GLN A 142 -5.06 18.54 -8.41
N TYR A 143 -3.77 18.56 -8.04
CA TYR A 143 -2.81 19.60 -8.48
C TYR A 143 -2.04 19.23 -9.75
N SER A 144 -2.19 17.99 -10.22
CA SER A 144 -1.64 17.52 -11.49
C SER A 144 -2.56 16.48 -12.12
N LEU A 145 -2.42 16.27 -13.42
CA LEU A 145 -3.03 15.16 -14.14
C LEU A 145 -2.08 14.62 -15.20
N THR A 146 -2.38 13.42 -15.69
CA THR A 146 -1.66 12.82 -16.81
C THR A 146 -2.46 12.98 -18.09
N VAL A 147 -1.83 13.49 -19.14
CA VAL A 147 -2.35 13.41 -20.52
C VAL A 147 -1.85 12.11 -21.12
N GLY A 148 -2.64 11.04 -20.95
CA GLY A 148 -2.24 9.69 -21.34
C GLY A 148 -3.00 9.18 -22.55
N ILE A 149 -2.33 9.08 -23.70
CA ILE A 149 -2.85 8.54 -24.95
C ILE A 149 -2.75 7.01 -24.91
N ASN A 150 -3.88 6.32 -24.98
CA ASN A 150 -3.95 4.86 -24.96
C ASN A 150 -4.39 4.33 -26.31
N ILE A 151 -3.58 3.43 -26.87
CA ILE A 151 -3.82 2.76 -28.14
C ILE A 151 -4.19 1.31 -27.83
N THR A 152 -5.49 1.05 -27.75
CA THR A 152 -6.07 -0.16 -27.14
C THR A 152 -6.60 -1.17 -28.15
N ASN A 153 -6.78 -0.77 -29.40
CA ASN A 153 -7.29 -1.63 -30.47
C ASN A 153 -6.51 -1.38 -31.78
N LYS A 154 -6.78 -2.22 -32.79
CA LYS A 154 -6.09 -2.18 -34.07
C LYS A 154 -6.24 -0.81 -34.74
N CYS A 155 -5.14 -0.28 -35.25
CA CYS A 155 -5.15 0.88 -36.13
C CYS A 155 -3.98 0.79 -37.12
N LYS A 156 -4.26 1.05 -38.40
CA LYS A 156 -3.20 1.12 -39.41
C LYS A 156 -2.36 2.38 -39.24
N SER A 157 -3.01 3.52 -38.97
CA SER A 157 -2.35 4.70 -38.45
C SER A 157 -3.32 5.54 -37.60
N LEU A 158 -2.82 6.13 -36.52
CA LEU A 158 -3.53 7.12 -35.73
C LEU A 158 -2.56 8.23 -35.35
N ALA A 159 -2.66 9.35 -36.05
CA ALA A 159 -1.86 10.55 -35.80
C ALA A 159 -2.54 11.45 -34.76
N VAL A 160 -1.74 12.04 -33.88
CA VAL A 160 -2.17 13.01 -32.87
C VAL A 160 -1.27 14.23 -32.89
N ASP A 161 -1.84 15.40 -32.63
CA ASP A 161 -1.12 16.68 -32.65
C ASP A 161 -1.84 17.74 -31.80
N ASP A 162 -1.14 18.84 -31.49
CA ASP A 162 -1.68 20.08 -30.91
C ASP A 162 -2.58 19.87 -29.67
N PHE A 163 -2.05 19.23 -28.63
CA PHE A 163 -2.76 19.12 -27.35
C PHE A 163 -2.91 20.49 -26.67
N LYS A 164 -4.09 20.72 -26.08
CA LYS A 164 -4.40 21.96 -25.36
C LYS A 164 -5.29 21.67 -24.16
N LEU A 165 -4.94 22.23 -23.00
CA LEU A 165 -5.70 22.15 -21.77
C LEU A 165 -6.08 23.56 -21.31
N GLU A 166 -7.37 23.88 -21.30
CA GLU A 166 -7.86 25.24 -21.02
C GLU A 166 -8.80 25.26 -19.82
N PRO A 167 -8.57 26.07 -18.79
CA PRO A 167 -9.53 26.23 -17.71
C PRO A 167 -10.78 26.95 -18.23
N ILE A 168 -11.95 26.45 -17.83
CA ILE A 168 -13.25 27.05 -18.08
C ILE A 168 -13.68 27.75 -16.79
N GLY A 169 -13.72 29.08 -16.84
CA GLY A 169 -14.08 29.91 -15.70
C GLY A 169 -14.49 31.32 -16.12
N GLY A 170 -14.94 32.12 -15.16
CA GLY A 170 -15.39 33.48 -15.41
C GLY A 170 -14.21 34.35 -15.88
N GLN A 171 -14.28 34.89 -17.09
CA GLN A 171 -13.15 35.64 -17.66
C GLN A 171 -13.11 37.07 -17.14
N ILE A 172 -11.92 37.56 -16.81
CA ILE A 172 -11.63 38.94 -16.46
C ILE A 172 -10.68 39.51 -17.51
N ARG A 173 -11.07 40.57 -18.22
CA ARG A 173 -10.23 41.18 -19.27
C ARG A 173 -10.33 42.70 -19.27
N ALA A 174 -9.18 43.34 -19.34
CA ALA A 174 -8.97 44.76 -19.66
C ALA A 174 -7.55 44.96 -20.20
N ASP A 175 -7.22 46.15 -20.66
CA ASP A 175 -5.87 46.46 -21.16
C ASP A 175 -4.81 46.25 -20.07
N GLY A 176 -3.95 45.24 -20.27
CA GLY A 176 -2.90 44.84 -19.32
C GLY A 176 -3.42 44.17 -18.04
N ILE A 177 -4.64 43.61 -18.09
CA ILE A 177 -5.21 42.75 -17.05
C ILE A 177 -5.88 41.54 -17.72
N THR A 178 -5.42 40.34 -17.39
CA THR A 178 -6.07 39.08 -17.80
C THR A 178 -6.24 38.19 -16.59
N GLY A 179 -7.44 37.65 -16.37
CA GLY A 179 -7.69 36.76 -15.25
C GLY A 179 -8.84 35.80 -15.49
N ILE A 180 -8.97 34.85 -14.56
CA ILE A 180 -9.99 33.82 -14.55
C ILE A 180 -10.50 33.60 -13.13
N ILE A 181 -11.81 33.43 -13.02
CA ILE A 181 -12.53 33.08 -11.80
C ILE A 181 -12.78 31.58 -11.83
N LEU A 182 -12.25 30.89 -10.82
CA LEU A 182 -12.34 29.46 -10.64
C LEU A 182 -13.20 29.18 -9.40
N VAL A 183 -14.26 28.40 -9.59
CA VAL A 183 -15.14 27.90 -8.54
C VAL A 183 -15.77 26.60 -9.03
N ASN A 184 -16.06 25.68 -8.12
CA ASN A 184 -16.85 24.50 -8.46
C ASN A 184 -18.27 24.95 -8.87
N PRO A 185 -18.70 24.72 -10.12
CA PRO A 185 -20.00 25.19 -10.59
C PRO A 185 -21.18 24.36 -10.07
N ALA A 186 -20.93 23.25 -9.35
CA ALA A 186 -21.98 22.38 -8.80
C ALA A 186 -21.71 22.08 -7.33
N ILE A 187 -22.54 22.63 -6.44
CA ILE A 187 -22.41 22.55 -5.00
C ILE A 187 -23.60 21.77 -4.43
N SER A 188 -23.29 20.77 -3.59
CA SER A 188 -24.29 19.93 -2.93
C SER A 188 -24.55 20.44 -1.51
N GLY A 189 -25.80 20.75 -1.20
CA GLY A 189 -26.29 20.93 0.17
C GLY A 189 -26.11 22.31 0.82
N HIS A 190 -26.61 22.38 2.04
CA HIS A 190 -26.47 23.51 2.96
C HIS A 190 -25.17 23.42 3.78
N ASP A 191 -24.75 24.58 4.30
CA ASP A 191 -23.54 24.78 5.10
C ASP A 191 -22.25 24.35 4.38
N THR A 192 -22.29 24.32 3.05
CA THR A 192 -21.21 23.82 2.20
C THR A 192 -20.17 24.92 1.95
N PRO A 193 -18.88 24.67 2.24
CA PRO A 193 -17.81 25.59 1.86
C PRO A 193 -17.57 25.55 0.34
N VAL A 194 -17.52 26.72 -0.28
CA VAL A 194 -17.33 26.93 -1.71
C VAL A 194 -16.05 27.76 -1.91
N PRO A 195 -14.91 27.11 -2.15
CA PRO A 195 -13.67 27.80 -2.48
C PRO A 195 -13.78 28.52 -3.83
N ILE A 196 -13.37 29.78 -3.85
CA ILE A 196 -13.33 30.66 -5.02
C ILE A 196 -11.90 31.18 -5.16
N CYS A 197 -11.29 30.91 -6.31
CA CYS A 197 -9.95 31.37 -6.62
C CYS A 197 -10.01 32.31 -7.84
N VAL A 198 -9.42 33.49 -7.70
CA VAL A 198 -9.23 34.42 -8.81
C VAL A 198 -7.74 34.42 -9.15
N LEU A 199 -7.42 34.01 -10.37
CA LEU A 199 -6.08 34.09 -10.92
C LEU A 199 -6.03 35.25 -11.89
N MET A 200 -5.02 36.10 -11.78
CA MET A 200 -4.96 37.32 -12.56
C MET A 200 -3.51 37.77 -12.79
N ASP A 201 -3.18 38.05 -14.06
CA ASP A 201 -2.01 38.84 -14.43
C ASP A 201 -2.41 40.32 -14.48
N ASN A 202 -1.80 41.12 -13.62
CA ASN A 202 -1.92 42.58 -13.57
C ASN A 202 -0.62 43.25 -14.03
N SER A 203 -0.12 42.88 -15.22
CA SER A 203 1.10 43.43 -15.81
C SER A 203 1.09 44.96 -15.95
N SER A 204 -0.09 45.58 -16.08
CA SER A 204 -0.25 47.04 -16.06
C SER A 204 -0.13 47.69 -14.68
N GLN A 205 -0.13 46.89 -13.61
CA GLN A 205 -0.14 47.33 -12.20
C GLN A 205 -1.29 48.30 -11.83
N LYS A 206 -2.38 48.30 -12.61
CA LYS A 206 -3.52 49.21 -12.39
C LYS A 206 -4.48 48.72 -11.32
N ALA A 207 -4.65 47.40 -11.17
CA ALA A 207 -5.53 46.84 -10.17
C ALA A 207 -4.89 46.89 -8.77
N THR A 208 -5.62 47.41 -7.78
CA THR A 208 -5.18 47.45 -6.37
C THR A 208 -6.08 46.64 -5.45
N ALA A 209 -7.30 46.29 -5.88
CA ALA A 209 -8.21 45.46 -5.13
C ALA A 209 -9.14 44.64 -6.03
N ILE A 210 -9.64 43.53 -5.48
CA ILE A 210 -10.72 42.74 -6.04
C ILE A 210 -11.89 42.72 -5.04
N VAL A 211 -13.11 42.78 -5.54
CA VAL A 211 -14.33 42.46 -4.80
C VAL A 211 -14.99 41.25 -5.45
N ALA A 212 -15.02 40.12 -4.75
CA ALA A 212 -15.79 38.96 -5.15
C ALA A 212 -17.14 38.98 -4.42
N SER A 213 -18.24 38.75 -5.14
CA SER A 213 -19.58 38.71 -4.57
C SER A 213 -20.40 37.54 -5.11
N ILE A 214 -21.25 37.00 -4.26
CA ILE A 214 -22.22 35.95 -4.58
C ILE A 214 -23.60 36.58 -4.58
N SER A 215 -24.35 36.36 -5.66
CA SER A 215 -25.73 36.84 -5.76
C SER A 215 -26.70 35.75 -6.24
N LEU A 216 -27.96 35.88 -5.83
CA LEU A 216 -29.06 35.02 -6.27
C LEU A 216 -30.17 35.93 -6.82
N GLY A 217 -30.54 35.76 -8.08
CA GLY A 217 -31.54 36.63 -8.72
C GLY A 217 -31.17 38.12 -8.69
N GLY A 218 -29.88 38.44 -8.76
CA GLY A 218 -29.35 39.81 -8.70
C GLY A 218 -29.23 40.42 -7.29
N LYS A 219 -29.68 39.72 -6.24
CA LYS A 219 -29.48 40.16 -4.84
C LYS A 219 -28.15 39.64 -4.32
N GLU A 220 -27.25 40.52 -3.92
CA GLU A 220 -25.99 40.16 -3.26
C GLU A 220 -26.27 39.52 -1.88
N LEU A 221 -25.66 38.37 -1.64
CA LEU A 221 -25.79 37.60 -0.41
C LEU A 221 -24.51 37.56 0.41
N ALA A 222 -23.36 37.55 -0.27
CA ALA A 222 -22.06 37.60 0.35
C ALA A 222 -21.09 38.38 -0.55
N SER A 223 -20.16 39.12 0.06
CA SER A 223 -19.06 39.73 -0.67
C SER A 223 -17.80 39.85 0.18
N LYS A 224 -16.65 39.84 -0.48
CA LYS A 224 -15.33 40.03 0.13
C LYS A 224 -14.48 40.93 -0.74
N ARG A 225 -13.92 41.98 -0.14
CA ARG A 225 -12.89 42.83 -0.74
C ARG A 225 -11.51 42.35 -0.30
N SER A 226 -10.61 42.15 -1.24
CA SER A 226 -9.20 41.78 -1.03
C SER A 226 -8.30 42.78 -1.74
N ALA A 227 -7.24 43.25 -1.06
CA ALA A 227 -6.20 44.04 -1.71
C ALA A 227 -5.32 43.12 -2.58
N ILE A 228 -4.81 43.64 -3.70
CA ILE A 228 -3.84 42.94 -4.55
C ILE A 228 -2.46 43.53 -4.26
N LYS A 229 -1.53 42.71 -3.79
CA LYS A 229 -0.13 43.10 -3.59
C LYS A 229 0.64 43.06 -4.91
N GLN A 230 1.73 43.81 -4.99
CA GLN A 230 2.62 43.76 -6.16
C GLN A 230 3.17 42.34 -6.35
N GLY A 231 2.99 41.77 -7.54
CA GLY A 231 3.41 40.40 -7.87
C GLY A 231 2.46 39.29 -7.40
N GLU A 232 1.34 39.64 -6.74
CA GLU A 232 0.31 38.67 -6.34
C GLU A 232 -0.61 38.38 -7.53
N ASN A 233 -0.56 37.15 -8.03
CA ASN A 233 -1.35 36.71 -9.18
C ASN A 233 -2.54 35.81 -8.81
N LYS A 234 -2.81 35.66 -7.50
CA LYS A 234 -3.82 34.77 -6.95
C LYS A 234 -4.51 35.43 -5.76
N VAL A 235 -5.85 35.42 -5.77
CA VAL A 235 -6.69 35.87 -4.65
C VAL A 235 -7.68 34.75 -4.32
N GLU A 236 -7.74 34.36 -3.04
CA GLU A 236 -8.62 33.29 -2.57
C GLU A 236 -9.69 33.80 -1.59
N TRP A 237 -10.88 33.24 -1.75
CA TRP A 237 -12.04 33.45 -0.89
C TRP A 237 -12.82 32.15 -0.75
N GLU A 238 -13.51 31.96 0.36
CA GLU A 238 -14.46 30.87 0.57
C GLU A 238 -15.83 31.46 0.91
N TRP A 239 -16.85 31.04 0.16
CA TRP A 239 -18.25 31.32 0.49
C TRP A 239 -18.86 30.07 1.14
N ASN A 240 -19.55 30.22 2.28
CA ASN A 240 -20.33 29.12 2.85
C ASN A 240 -21.80 29.28 2.42
N THR A 241 -22.40 28.23 1.83
CA THR A 241 -23.80 28.29 1.35
C THR A 241 -24.77 28.56 2.50
N GLY A 242 -24.42 28.23 3.74
CA GLY A 242 -25.29 28.36 4.90
C GLY A 242 -26.63 27.68 4.65
N LYS A 243 -27.72 28.33 5.06
CA LYS A 243 -29.09 27.91 4.73
C LYS A 243 -29.65 28.61 3.48
N SER A 244 -28.79 29.02 2.54
CA SER A 244 -29.24 29.73 1.34
C SER A 244 -30.09 28.79 0.45
N PRO A 245 -31.10 29.31 -0.27
CA PRO A 245 -31.97 28.48 -1.11
C PRO A 245 -31.21 27.69 -2.19
N PHE A 246 -31.72 26.53 -2.59
CA PHE A 246 -31.20 25.86 -3.79
C PHE A 246 -31.52 26.67 -5.04
N GLY A 247 -30.59 26.72 -5.99
CA GLY A 247 -30.73 27.47 -7.23
C GLY A 247 -29.39 27.91 -7.82
N LYS A 248 -29.48 28.72 -8.88
CA LYS A 248 -28.32 29.24 -9.60
C LYS A 248 -27.89 30.59 -9.05
N TYR A 249 -26.66 30.64 -8.57
CA TYR A 249 -25.98 31.81 -8.05
C TYR A 249 -24.98 32.34 -9.07
N ASP A 250 -24.70 33.64 -9.01
CA ASP A 250 -23.63 34.27 -9.77
C ASP A 250 -22.50 34.68 -8.83
N CYS A 251 -21.30 34.16 -9.08
CA CYS A 251 -20.06 34.67 -8.50
C CYS A 251 -19.50 35.75 -9.42
N THR A 252 -19.60 37.00 -9.01
CA THR A 252 -19.09 38.17 -9.74
C THR A 252 -17.82 38.68 -9.10
N VAL A 253 -16.78 38.88 -9.88
CA VAL A 253 -15.51 39.45 -9.44
C VAL A 253 -15.30 40.78 -10.14
N ARG A 254 -15.18 41.84 -9.34
CA ARG A 254 -14.90 43.21 -9.77
C ARG A 254 -13.46 43.56 -9.45
N VAL A 255 -12.72 44.05 -10.44
CA VAL A 255 -11.33 44.52 -10.31
C VAL A 255 -11.33 46.03 -10.23
N LEU A 256 -10.68 46.57 -9.19
CA LEU A 256 -10.72 47.99 -8.85
C LEU A 256 -9.32 48.63 -8.88
N ASP A 257 -9.26 49.91 -9.27
CA ASP A 257 -8.05 50.73 -9.17
C ASP A 257 -7.84 51.32 -7.76
N SER A 258 -6.82 52.17 -7.60
CA SER A 258 -6.47 52.82 -6.33
C SER A 258 -7.58 53.74 -5.78
N ASP A 259 -8.40 54.33 -6.66
CA ASP A 259 -9.49 55.22 -6.29
C ASP A 259 -10.80 54.44 -6.02
N GLY A 260 -10.77 53.12 -6.22
CA GLY A 260 -11.91 52.23 -6.06
C GLY A 260 -12.83 52.20 -7.29
N ALA A 261 -12.42 52.76 -8.42
CA ALA A 261 -13.18 52.70 -9.66
C ALA A 261 -13.05 51.31 -10.31
N LEU A 262 -14.13 50.87 -10.97
CA LEU A 262 -14.19 49.58 -11.65
C LEU A 262 -13.34 49.61 -12.92
N ILE A 263 -12.32 48.75 -12.98
CA ILE A 263 -11.52 48.54 -14.19
C ILE A 263 -12.20 47.52 -15.11
N THR A 264 -12.58 46.37 -14.55
CA THR A 264 -13.24 45.28 -15.27
C THR A 264 -13.94 44.35 -14.28
N SER A 265 -14.81 43.48 -14.79
CA SER A 265 -15.46 42.43 -14.01
C SER A 265 -15.64 41.16 -14.83
N GLY A 266 -15.63 40.02 -14.14
CA GLY A 266 -16.05 38.73 -14.69
C GLY A 266 -17.11 38.09 -13.81
N SER A 267 -17.86 37.13 -14.35
CA SER A 267 -18.77 36.31 -13.55
C SER A 267 -18.73 34.84 -13.97
N ILE A 268 -19.15 33.97 -13.04
CA ILE A 268 -19.35 32.54 -13.26
C ILE A 268 -20.57 32.06 -12.46
N GLY A 269 -21.37 31.20 -13.06
CA GLY A 269 -22.53 30.60 -12.40
C GLY A 269 -22.16 29.44 -11.48
N ILE A 270 -22.83 29.34 -10.35
CA ILE A 270 -22.72 28.26 -9.37
C ILE A 270 -24.13 27.68 -9.16
N ASP A 271 -24.32 26.39 -9.41
CA ASP A 271 -25.56 25.69 -9.11
C ASP A 271 -25.46 25.07 -7.72
N VAL A 272 -26.35 25.46 -6.81
CA VAL A 272 -26.46 24.88 -5.47
C VAL A 272 -27.71 24.03 -5.42
N ALA A 273 -27.55 22.73 -5.28
CA ALA A 273 -28.65 21.76 -5.27
C ALA A 273 -28.64 20.92 -4.00
N ASP A 274 -29.78 20.35 -3.66
CA ASP A 274 -29.83 19.33 -2.63
C ASP A 274 -29.17 18.03 -3.09
N SER A 275 -28.66 17.25 -2.15
CA SER A 275 -28.19 15.89 -2.41
C SER A 275 -29.16 14.90 -1.78
N PRO A 276 -29.69 13.92 -2.53
CA PRO A 276 -30.59 12.89 -1.97
C PRO A 276 -29.91 12.04 -0.88
N LEU A 277 -28.58 12.12 -0.76
CA LEU A 277 -27.81 11.42 0.26
C LEU A 277 -28.06 11.96 1.67
N PHE A 278 -28.46 13.22 1.85
CA PHE A 278 -28.84 13.71 3.18
C PHE A 278 -30.08 12.99 3.71
N ASP A 279 -31.10 12.78 2.86
CA ASP A 279 -32.29 11.99 3.21
C ASP A 279 -31.94 10.54 3.55
N GLU A 280 -31.00 9.94 2.83
CA GLU A 280 -30.53 8.58 3.15
C GLU A 280 -29.83 8.52 4.51
N LEU A 281 -28.99 9.52 4.83
CA LEU A 281 -28.34 9.63 6.14
C LEU A 281 -29.35 9.87 7.27
N ASP A 282 -30.40 10.64 7.03
CA ASP A 282 -31.48 10.86 8.02
C ASP A 282 -32.29 9.58 8.28
N ARG A 283 -32.43 8.70 7.26
CA ARG A 283 -32.99 7.34 7.47
C ARG A 283 -32.07 6.49 8.33
N ILE A 284 -30.74 6.59 8.17
CA ILE A 284 -29.78 5.92 9.07
C ILE A 284 -29.96 6.41 10.51
N ASP A 285 -30.08 7.73 10.74
CA ASP A 285 -30.34 8.29 12.07
C ASP A 285 -31.65 7.76 12.68
N THR A 286 -32.70 7.62 11.87
CA THR A 286 -33.97 7.03 12.31
C THR A 286 -33.79 5.58 12.76
N ARG A 287 -33.09 4.76 11.97
CA ARG A 287 -32.79 3.35 12.31
C ARG A 287 -31.92 3.25 13.56
N ARG A 288 -31.00 4.19 13.76
CA ARG A 288 -30.11 4.24 14.90
C ARG A 288 -30.85 4.41 16.23
N VAL A 289 -32.05 5.00 16.24
CA VAL A 289 -32.90 5.09 17.44
C VAL A 289 -33.25 3.70 18.00
N GLU A 290 -33.60 2.75 17.12
CA GLU A 290 -33.87 1.36 17.53
C GLU A 290 -32.59 0.70 18.06
N PHE A 291 -31.48 0.85 17.34
CA PHE A 291 -30.18 0.33 17.75
C PHE A 291 -29.78 0.83 19.14
N ASP A 292 -29.83 2.13 19.41
CA ASP A 292 -29.45 2.72 20.69
C ASP A 292 -30.41 2.28 21.82
N SER A 293 -31.69 2.04 21.50
CA SER A 293 -32.66 1.47 22.44
C SER A 293 -32.29 0.04 22.83
N LEU A 294 -32.03 -0.83 21.86
CA LEU A 294 -31.62 -2.22 22.09
C LEU A 294 -30.27 -2.30 22.83
N TYR A 295 -29.32 -1.43 22.48
CA TYR A 295 -28.03 -1.34 23.15
C TYR A 295 -28.19 -1.05 24.65
N ARG A 296 -29.05 -0.07 25.00
CA ARG A 296 -29.36 0.24 26.41
C ARG A 296 -30.05 -0.94 27.12
N GLN A 297 -30.97 -1.63 26.46
CA GLN A 297 -31.65 -2.81 27.03
C GLN A 297 -30.67 -3.95 27.33
N CYS A 298 -29.77 -4.26 26.38
CA CYS A 298 -28.73 -5.27 26.59
C CYS A 298 -27.80 -4.89 27.75
N LYS A 299 -27.35 -3.63 27.79
CA LYS A 299 -26.47 -3.13 28.86
C LYS A 299 -27.15 -3.20 30.24
N ALA A 300 -28.44 -2.86 30.33
CA ALA A 300 -29.22 -2.96 31.57
C ALA A 300 -29.35 -4.41 32.07
N LYS A 301 -29.29 -5.41 31.18
CA LYS A 301 -29.26 -6.84 31.51
C LYS A 301 -27.84 -7.39 31.79
N GLY A 302 -26.79 -6.57 31.71
CA GLY A 302 -25.41 -7.02 31.89
C GLY A 302 -24.89 -7.91 30.75
N ILE A 303 -25.47 -7.81 29.55
CA ILE A 303 -25.02 -8.56 28.37
C ILE A 303 -23.73 -7.93 27.83
N ASN A 304 -22.74 -8.76 27.48
CA ASN A 304 -21.50 -8.31 26.85
C ASN A 304 -21.77 -7.80 25.43
N LEU A 305 -21.30 -6.58 25.13
CA LEU A 305 -21.61 -5.87 23.89
C LEU A 305 -20.37 -5.48 23.07
N ASP A 306 -19.20 -6.04 23.36
CA ASP A 306 -17.91 -5.64 22.75
C ASP A 306 -17.96 -5.44 21.22
N TYR A 307 -18.52 -6.41 20.49
CA TYR A 307 -18.67 -6.35 19.03
C TYR A 307 -19.71 -5.31 18.57
N ILE A 308 -20.76 -5.10 19.36
CA ILE A 308 -21.82 -4.12 19.07
C ILE A 308 -21.31 -2.70 19.35
N THR A 309 -20.45 -2.53 20.36
CA THR A 309 -19.80 -1.26 20.68
C THR A 309 -18.94 -0.77 19.50
N ALA A 310 -18.29 -1.67 18.76
CA ALA A 310 -17.56 -1.30 17.53
C ALA A 310 -18.50 -0.73 16.44
N THR A 311 -19.70 -1.29 16.27
CA THR A 311 -20.74 -0.71 15.39
C THR A 311 -21.17 0.67 15.88
N LYS A 312 -21.38 0.82 17.19
CA LYS A 312 -21.77 2.10 17.78
C LYS A 312 -20.71 3.17 17.54
N GLU A 313 -19.44 2.86 17.83
CA GLU A 313 -18.32 3.77 17.65
C GLU A 313 -18.14 4.19 16.19
N MET A 314 -18.32 3.24 15.26
CA MET A 314 -18.35 3.49 13.82
C MET A 314 -19.43 4.51 13.44
N LEU A 315 -20.68 4.31 13.89
CA LEU A 315 -21.76 5.26 13.62
C LEU A 315 -21.48 6.64 14.24
N ASP A 316 -20.92 6.66 15.47
CA ASP A 316 -20.59 7.89 16.19
C ASP A 316 -19.49 8.71 15.48
N GLN A 317 -18.46 8.07 14.90
CA GLN A 317 -17.40 8.76 14.16
C GLN A 317 -17.81 9.15 12.73
N PHE A 318 -18.36 8.19 11.99
CA PHE A 318 -18.40 8.27 10.54
C PHE A 318 -19.67 8.92 10.00
N MET A 319 -20.77 8.99 10.76
CA MET A 319 -21.97 9.70 10.29
C MET A 319 -21.72 11.21 10.08
N PRO A 320 -21.04 11.93 11.00
CA PRO A 320 -20.65 13.32 10.75
C PRO A 320 -19.72 13.47 9.54
N LEU A 321 -18.73 12.57 9.38
CA LEU A 321 -17.80 12.58 8.25
C LEU A 321 -18.54 12.34 6.92
N ALA A 322 -19.47 11.39 6.87
CA ALA A 322 -20.26 11.09 5.69
C ALA A 322 -21.12 12.29 5.24
N ARG A 323 -21.66 13.07 6.19
CA ARG A 323 -22.37 14.33 5.89
C ARG A 323 -21.41 15.40 5.35
N GLU A 324 -20.21 15.49 5.90
CA GLU A 324 -19.18 16.41 5.42
C GLU A 324 -18.68 16.04 4.01
N ASP A 325 -18.58 14.75 3.71
CA ASP A 325 -18.23 14.26 2.38
C ASP A 325 -19.25 14.67 1.32
N VAL A 326 -20.56 14.63 1.63
CA VAL A 326 -21.59 15.15 0.72
C VAL A 326 -21.35 16.63 0.44
N ARG A 327 -21.11 17.44 1.47
CA ARG A 327 -20.84 18.88 1.31
C ARG A 327 -19.60 19.13 0.47
N ARG A 328 -18.55 18.30 0.59
CA ARG A 328 -17.30 18.45 -0.16
C ARG A 328 -17.30 17.77 -1.52
N SER A 329 -18.46 17.36 -2.04
CA SER A 329 -18.60 16.68 -3.33
C SER A 329 -17.90 15.31 -3.41
N TYR A 330 -17.75 14.65 -2.26
CA TYR A 330 -17.26 13.27 -2.11
C TYR A 330 -18.41 12.26 -1.94
N GLU A 331 -19.54 12.51 -2.60
CA GLU A 331 -20.76 11.69 -2.51
C GLU A 331 -20.55 10.18 -2.73
N TYR A 332 -19.53 9.80 -3.49
CA TYR A 332 -19.17 8.39 -3.70
C TYR A 332 -18.75 7.70 -2.39
N ARG A 333 -18.01 8.39 -1.50
CA ARG A 333 -17.63 7.89 -0.17
C ARG A 333 -18.88 7.71 0.69
N THR A 334 -19.78 8.69 0.66
CA THR A 334 -21.03 8.64 1.40
C THR A 334 -21.91 7.46 0.97
N LYS A 335 -21.98 7.13 -0.32
CA LYS A 335 -22.72 5.94 -0.81
C LYS A 335 -22.16 4.63 -0.25
N TRP A 336 -20.83 4.52 -0.15
CA TRP A 336 -20.19 3.39 0.51
C TRP A 336 -20.49 3.38 2.01
N ALA A 337 -20.40 4.53 2.67
CA ALA A 337 -20.69 4.67 4.09
C ALA A 337 -22.14 4.26 4.41
N ILE A 338 -23.12 4.69 3.61
CA ILE A 338 -24.53 4.30 3.75
C ILE A 338 -24.71 2.78 3.59
N THR A 339 -24.00 2.16 2.65
CA THR A 339 -23.99 0.70 2.48
C THR A 339 -23.50 0.01 3.76
N ASP A 340 -22.37 0.47 4.30
CA ASP A 340 -21.77 -0.07 5.51
C ASP A 340 -22.61 0.18 6.77
N PHE A 341 -23.23 1.36 6.89
CA PHE A 341 -24.12 1.72 7.99
C PHE A 341 -25.34 0.82 8.02
N ASN A 342 -26.02 0.67 6.87
CA ASN A 342 -27.21 -0.17 6.78
C ASN A 342 -26.88 -1.61 7.15
N LYS A 343 -25.84 -2.19 6.55
CA LYS A 343 -25.41 -3.56 6.84
C LYS A 343 -25.04 -3.74 8.31
N SER A 344 -24.25 -2.83 8.87
CA SER A 344 -23.82 -2.94 10.27
C SER A 344 -24.98 -2.78 11.26
N LEU A 345 -25.97 -1.94 10.94
CA LEU A 345 -27.21 -1.81 11.72
C LEU A 345 -28.06 -3.07 11.65
N ASP A 346 -28.24 -3.66 10.45
CA ASP A 346 -28.98 -4.92 10.27
C ASP A 346 -28.37 -6.04 11.13
N ASP A 347 -27.06 -6.25 10.97
CA ASP A 347 -26.32 -7.29 11.68
C ASP A 347 -26.38 -7.08 13.20
N ALA A 348 -26.19 -5.83 13.67
CA ALA A 348 -26.14 -5.53 15.10
C ALA A 348 -27.52 -5.56 15.79
N ILE A 349 -28.58 -5.06 15.12
CA ILE A 349 -29.95 -5.12 15.64
C ILE A 349 -30.38 -6.57 15.78
N ALA A 350 -30.19 -7.40 14.74
CA ALA A 350 -30.52 -8.81 14.78
C ALA A 350 -29.76 -9.55 15.89
N THR A 351 -28.46 -9.27 16.03
CA THR A 351 -27.60 -9.86 17.07
C THR A 351 -28.07 -9.47 18.48
N MET A 352 -28.35 -8.19 18.74
CA MET A 352 -28.85 -7.75 20.05
C MET A 352 -30.21 -8.34 20.39
N GLN A 353 -31.12 -8.44 19.42
CA GLN A 353 -32.41 -9.10 19.61
C GLN A 353 -32.24 -10.58 19.98
N ALA A 354 -31.25 -11.26 19.39
CA ALA A 354 -30.92 -12.63 19.77
C ALA A 354 -30.31 -12.70 21.19
N TYR A 355 -29.38 -11.80 21.55
CA TYR A 355 -28.82 -11.74 22.90
C TYR A 355 -29.87 -11.46 23.97
N LEU A 356 -30.86 -10.62 23.70
CA LEU A 356 -31.94 -10.34 24.63
C LEU A 356 -32.84 -11.56 24.91
N LYS A 357 -32.94 -12.48 23.94
CA LYS A 357 -33.63 -13.76 24.06
C LYS A 357 -32.78 -14.80 24.79
N ASP A 358 -31.50 -14.87 24.45
CA ASP A 358 -30.52 -15.77 25.08
C ASP A 358 -29.17 -15.04 25.29
N PRO A 359 -28.92 -14.53 26.50
CA PRO A 359 -27.67 -13.85 26.84
C PRO A 359 -26.42 -14.71 26.69
N SER A 360 -26.54 -16.05 26.70
CA SER A 360 -25.39 -16.96 26.56
C SER A 360 -24.79 -16.95 25.15
N LEU A 361 -25.51 -16.40 24.17
CA LEU A 361 -25.02 -16.20 22.81
C LEU A 361 -23.96 -15.09 22.72
N ALA A 362 -23.91 -14.18 23.70
CA ALA A 362 -22.95 -13.09 23.72
C ALA A 362 -21.54 -13.63 23.98
N PRO A 363 -20.57 -13.37 23.08
CA PRO A 363 -19.22 -13.88 23.23
C PRO A 363 -18.50 -13.22 24.40
N VAL A 364 -17.65 -13.99 25.07
CA VAL A 364 -16.70 -13.47 26.05
C VAL A 364 -15.43 -13.08 25.29
N THR A 365 -15.21 -11.79 25.10
CA THR A 365 -13.97 -11.30 24.48
C THR A 365 -12.85 -11.28 25.51
N ARG A 366 -11.60 -11.30 25.03
CA ARG A 366 -10.41 -11.01 25.83
C ARG A 366 -9.76 -9.77 25.25
N ARG A 367 -9.34 -8.84 26.10
CA ARG A 367 -8.75 -7.57 25.70
C ARG A 367 -7.41 -7.37 26.39
N TYR A 368 -6.51 -6.70 25.69
CA TYR A 368 -5.26 -6.22 26.27
C TYR A 368 -5.54 -5.24 27.42
N THR A 369 -4.67 -5.27 28.43
CA THR A 369 -4.62 -4.24 29.48
C THR A 369 -3.20 -3.74 29.66
N THR A 370 -3.03 -2.43 29.85
CA THR A 370 -1.72 -1.77 29.90
C THR A 370 -0.74 -2.49 30.81
N GLY A 371 0.42 -2.87 30.27
CA GLY A 371 1.48 -3.54 31.00
C GLY A 371 2.62 -3.99 30.10
N LYS A 372 3.65 -4.59 30.70
CA LYS A 372 4.81 -5.08 29.95
C LYS A 372 4.41 -6.23 29.01
N VAL A 373 4.73 -6.07 27.74
CA VAL A 373 4.64 -7.12 26.72
C VAL A 373 5.98 -7.85 26.64
N ALA A 374 5.95 -9.17 26.61
CA ALA A 374 7.12 -10.01 26.36
C ALA A 374 6.98 -10.71 24.99
N ILE A 375 8.09 -11.20 24.46
CA ILE A 375 8.13 -12.02 23.25
C ILE A 375 8.46 -13.46 23.65
N ASP A 376 7.68 -14.42 23.16
CA ASP A 376 7.92 -15.86 23.32
C ASP A 376 7.69 -16.56 21.98
N GLY A 377 8.78 -16.98 21.32
CA GLY A 377 8.72 -17.51 19.97
C GLY A 377 8.10 -16.50 18.99
N LEU A 378 7.00 -16.89 18.35
CA LEU A 378 6.25 -16.03 17.41
C LEU A 378 5.23 -15.12 18.10
N SER A 379 5.03 -15.24 19.41
CA SER A 379 3.90 -14.58 20.08
C SER A 379 4.32 -13.43 20.99
N PHE A 380 3.48 -12.39 21.02
CA PHE A 380 3.49 -11.39 22.08
C PHE A 380 2.68 -11.88 23.27
N ILE A 381 3.23 -11.77 24.47
CA ILE A 381 2.59 -12.22 25.71
C ILE A 381 2.40 -11.03 26.65
N GLY A 382 1.18 -10.81 27.13
CA GLY A 382 0.85 -9.69 28.01
C GLY A 382 -0.41 -9.89 28.85
N ASN A 383 -0.78 -8.86 29.59
CA ASN A 383 -1.92 -8.88 30.50
C ASN A 383 -3.24 -8.82 29.71
N ARG A 384 -4.20 -9.65 30.09
CA ARG A 384 -5.52 -9.70 29.46
C ARG A 384 -6.62 -9.60 30.50
N ILE A 385 -7.74 -9.02 30.09
CA ILE A 385 -8.99 -9.07 30.85
C ILE A 385 -10.11 -9.54 29.92
N ASP A 386 -10.93 -10.48 30.38
CA ASP A 386 -12.11 -10.89 29.63
C ASP A 386 -13.34 -10.01 29.94
N SER A 387 -14.38 -10.10 29.10
CA SER A 387 -15.62 -9.30 29.28
C SER A 387 -16.33 -9.57 30.62
N ASN A 388 -16.01 -10.67 31.32
CA ASN A 388 -16.53 -11.00 32.65
C ASN A 388 -15.62 -10.50 33.79
N GLY A 389 -14.52 -9.81 33.47
CA GLY A 389 -13.57 -9.25 34.43
C GLY A 389 -12.46 -10.21 34.88
N LYS A 390 -12.37 -11.42 34.31
CA LYS A 390 -11.30 -12.37 34.62
C LYS A 390 -9.99 -11.87 34.03
N LYS A 391 -8.96 -11.78 34.86
CA LYS A 391 -7.60 -11.37 34.46
C LYS A 391 -6.69 -12.57 34.31
N ASP A 392 -5.87 -12.57 33.28
CA ASP A 392 -4.77 -13.52 33.11
C ASP A 392 -3.60 -12.88 32.33
N ARG A 393 -2.60 -13.70 32.01
CA ARG A 393 -1.48 -13.33 31.16
C ARG A 393 -1.28 -14.41 30.10
N GLY A 394 -1.23 -14.04 28.83
CA GLY A 394 -1.11 -14.99 27.72
C GLY A 394 -0.93 -14.30 26.36
N PRO A 395 -1.04 -15.05 25.25
CA PRO A 395 -0.89 -14.51 23.91
C PRO A 395 -1.83 -13.34 23.62
N LEU A 396 -1.32 -12.36 22.88
CA LEU A 396 -1.99 -11.13 22.47
C LEU A 396 -1.75 -10.86 20.99
N PHE A 397 -2.76 -10.30 20.34
CA PHE A 397 -2.66 -9.77 18.98
C PHE A 397 -2.95 -8.28 19.00
N PHE A 398 -2.08 -7.51 18.35
CA PHE A 398 -2.20 -6.07 18.27
C PHE A 398 -2.66 -5.65 16.86
N CYS A 399 -3.76 -4.91 16.77
CA CYS A 399 -4.25 -4.35 15.50
C CYS A 399 -4.64 -2.90 15.70
N GLY A 400 -4.22 -2.03 14.80
CA GLY A 400 -4.61 -0.63 14.78
C GLY A 400 -4.02 0.14 13.62
N TYR A 401 -3.55 1.36 13.88
CA TYR A 401 -3.30 2.34 12.81
C TYR A 401 -2.06 3.21 13.07
N GLY A 402 -1.50 3.83 12.03
CA GLY A 402 -0.59 4.98 12.16
C GLY A 402 -1.14 6.22 11.44
N HIS A 403 -0.48 7.38 11.37
CA HIS A 403 0.82 7.78 11.97
C HIS A 403 0.81 9.18 12.60
N PHE A 404 -0.07 10.08 12.15
CA PHE A 404 0.12 11.51 12.35
C PHE A 404 -0.76 12.06 13.47
N THR A 405 -1.69 12.95 13.13
CA THR A 405 -2.40 13.77 14.12
C THR A 405 -3.67 13.07 14.57
N GLN A 406 -4.47 12.59 13.62
CA GLN A 406 -5.80 12.06 13.93
C GLN A 406 -5.71 10.77 14.74
N VAL A 407 -4.72 9.90 14.46
CA VAL A 407 -4.49 8.68 15.24
C VAL A 407 -4.19 8.97 16.72
N ARG A 408 -3.52 10.08 17.05
CA ARG A 408 -3.24 10.49 18.44
C ARG A 408 -4.52 10.97 19.13
N GLN A 409 -5.35 11.72 18.41
CA GLN A 409 -6.59 12.29 18.94
C GLN A 409 -7.64 11.21 19.25
N ASP A 410 -7.66 10.14 18.45
CA ASP A 410 -8.65 9.07 18.56
C ASP A 410 -8.25 7.91 19.50
N ILE A 411 -7.12 8.01 20.21
CA ILE A 411 -6.69 7.02 21.23
C ILE A 411 -7.81 6.63 22.20
N PRO A 412 -8.60 7.57 22.77
CA PRO A 412 -9.69 7.23 23.68
C PRO A 412 -10.82 6.40 23.05
N ARG A 413 -10.90 6.38 21.71
CA ARG A 413 -11.97 5.73 20.94
C ARG A 413 -11.59 4.32 20.50
N PHE A 414 -10.31 4.05 20.30
CA PHE A 414 -9.83 2.75 19.81
C PHE A 414 -10.28 1.54 20.65
N PRO A 415 -10.34 1.60 21.99
CA PRO A 415 -10.88 0.49 22.77
C PRO A 415 -12.34 0.15 22.42
N ASN A 416 -13.16 1.14 22.04
CA ASN A 416 -14.54 0.90 21.65
C ASN A 416 -14.65 0.21 20.27
N TYR A 417 -13.70 0.47 19.36
CA TYR A 417 -13.55 -0.34 18.14
C TYR A 417 -13.03 -1.75 18.44
N GLY A 418 -12.25 -1.93 19.51
CA GLY A 418 -11.48 -3.16 19.77
C GLY A 418 -10.02 -3.07 19.34
N VAL A 419 -9.57 -1.91 18.89
CA VAL A 419 -8.19 -1.59 18.48
C VAL A 419 -7.34 -1.31 19.72
N ASN A 420 -6.08 -1.74 19.69
CA ASN A 420 -5.20 -1.75 20.87
C ASN A 420 -3.74 -1.37 20.59
N ILE A 421 -3.41 -0.89 19.40
CA ILE A 421 -2.07 -0.37 19.08
C ILE A 421 -2.13 0.81 18.10
N ILE A 422 -1.19 1.72 18.19
CA ILE A 422 -0.91 2.73 17.17
C ILE A 422 0.58 2.79 16.84
N GLN A 423 0.93 3.38 15.71
CA GLN A 423 2.29 3.82 15.43
C GLN A 423 2.33 5.32 15.24
N ILE A 424 3.38 5.96 15.75
CA ILE A 424 3.70 7.38 15.55
C ILE A 424 5.21 7.52 15.38
N GLU A 425 5.67 8.67 14.92
CA GLU A 425 7.09 8.86 14.61
C GLU A 425 7.70 10.17 15.15
N VAL A 426 9.03 10.15 15.26
CA VAL A 426 9.88 11.29 15.58
C VAL A 426 11.27 11.03 14.99
N GLY A 427 11.90 12.07 14.43
CA GLY A 427 13.23 11.92 13.82
C GLY A 427 14.24 13.01 14.24
N PRO A 428 15.53 12.82 13.89
CA PRO A 428 16.62 13.69 14.34
C PRO A 428 16.43 15.19 14.05
N SER A 429 15.91 15.57 12.89
CA SER A 429 15.75 16.99 12.49
C SER A 429 14.81 17.77 13.42
N SER A 430 13.85 17.08 14.03
CA SER A 430 12.87 17.65 14.96
C SER A 430 13.44 17.86 16.37
N THR A 431 14.55 17.18 16.70
CA THR A 431 15.20 17.21 18.02
C THR A 431 16.53 17.97 17.98
N LEU A 432 17.31 17.80 16.92
CA LEU A 432 18.61 18.42 16.67
C LEU A 432 18.46 19.51 15.61
N THR A 433 17.67 20.54 15.93
CA THR A 433 17.28 21.59 14.98
C THR A 433 18.45 22.44 14.49
N GLU A 434 19.50 22.57 15.31
CA GLU A 434 20.77 23.23 14.99
C GLU A 434 21.91 22.41 15.62
N GLU A 435 23.16 22.63 15.19
CA GLU A 435 24.33 21.84 15.65
C GLU A 435 24.41 21.70 17.18
N ASN A 436 24.22 22.82 17.88
CA ASN A 436 24.37 22.93 19.33
C ASN A 436 23.03 23.13 20.08
N LYS A 437 21.89 22.91 19.41
CA LYS A 437 20.57 23.12 19.99
C LYS A 437 19.79 21.81 20.01
N VAL A 438 19.18 21.54 21.17
CA VAL A 438 18.24 20.43 21.35
C VAL A 438 16.85 21.00 21.60
N ASP A 439 15.88 20.54 20.82
CA ASP A 439 14.46 20.87 20.98
C ASP A 439 13.69 19.60 21.41
N LEU A 440 13.14 19.61 22.61
CA LEU A 440 12.47 18.43 23.18
C LEU A 440 10.97 18.39 22.91
N ARG A 441 10.39 19.43 22.29
CA ARG A 441 8.92 19.58 22.19
C ARG A 441 8.23 18.38 21.54
N ASN A 442 8.79 17.86 20.46
CA ASN A 442 8.25 16.69 19.78
C ASN A 442 8.41 15.42 20.63
N LEU A 443 9.53 15.21 21.31
CA LEU A 443 9.73 14.07 22.21
C LEU A 443 8.81 14.14 23.43
N GLU A 444 8.58 15.33 23.98
CA GLU A 444 7.60 15.56 25.05
C GLU A 444 6.17 15.27 24.58
N ASP A 445 5.83 15.58 23.33
CA ASP A 445 4.54 15.20 22.74
C ASP A 445 4.39 13.69 22.60
N ILE A 446 5.41 12.99 22.06
CA ILE A 446 5.43 11.51 22.00
C ILE A 446 5.27 10.91 23.39
N ALA A 447 5.96 11.45 24.40
CA ALA A 447 5.85 10.99 25.78
C ALA A 447 4.43 11.16 26.35
N LYS A 448 3.73 12.26 26.02
CA LYS A 448 2.33 12.49 26.40
C LYS A 448 1.38 11.51 25.71
N VAL A 449 1.61 11.25 24.42
CA VAL A 449 0.82 10.26 23.67
C VAL A 449 0.95 8.87 24.29
N LEU A 450 2.16 8.46 24.66
CA LEU A 450 2.40 7.20 25.37
C LEU A 450 1.69 7.14 26.73
N ASP A 451 1.71 8.23 27.51
CA ASP A 451 0.99 8.31 28.79
C ASP A 451 -0.53 8.25 28.61
N ASP A 452 -1.06 8.83 27.52
CA ASP A 452 -2.48 8.79 27.22
C ASP A 452 -2.95 7.42 26.70
N ALA A 453 -2.17 6.81 25.80
CA ALA A 453 -2.39 5.45 25.32
C ALA A 453 -2.42 4.43 26.48
N ALA A 454 -1.53 4.59 27.46
CA ALA A 454 -1.50 3.77 28.67
C ALA A 454 -2.81 3.82 29.48
N LYS A 455 -3.51 4.97 29.51
CA LYS A 455 -4.81 5.09 30.20
C LYS A 455 -5.93 4.35 29.47
N HIS A 456 -5.77 4.15 28.17
CA HIS A 456 -6.80 3.57 27.30
C HIS A 456 -6.51 2.11 26.91
N ASN A 457 -5.45 1.49 27.43
CA ASN A 457 -5.02 0.14 27.02
C ASN A 457 -4.68 0.07 25.52
N VAL A 458 -4.01 1.11 25.04
CA VAL A 458 -3.47 1.17 23.67
C VAL A 458 -1.96 1.17 23.78
N MET A 459 -1.31 0.34 22.97
CA MET A 459 0.13 0.31 22.81
C MET A 459 0.58 1.30 21.73
N VAL A 460 1.81 1.76 21.80
CA VAL A 460 2.40 2.69 20.84
C VAL A 460 3.75 2.16 20.39
N THR A 461 3.90 2.04 19.09
CA THR A 461 5.19 1.87 18.43
C THR A 461 5.74 3.23 18.07
N VAL A 462 6.98 3.50 18.44
CA VAL A 462 7.65 4.76 18.11
C VAL A 462 8.65 4.52 17.00
N LEU A 463 8.37 5.06 15.81
CA LEU A 463 9.29 5.08 14.69
C LEU A 463 10.31 6.23 14.87
N LEU A 464 11.60 5.91 14.79
CA LEU A 464 12.71 6.83 15.08
C LEU A 464 13.20 7.63 13.85
N SER A 465 12.61 7.37 12.68
CA SER A 465 12.76 8.11 11.42
C SER A 465 14.14 8.76 11.19
N PRO A 466 15.24 7.98 11.13
CA PRO A 466 16.58 8.50 10.87
C PRO A 466 16.73 9.17 9.50
N HIS A 467 15.76 8.99 8.61
CA HIS A 467 15.66 9.67 7.32
C HIS A 467 15.28 11.16 7.46
N TYR A 468 14.65 11.59 8.56
CA TYR A 468 14.49 13.00 8.91
C TYR A 468 15.81 13.55 9.46
N PHE A 469 16.81 13.61 8.59
CA PHE A 469 18.16 14.03 8.93
C PHE A 469 18.28 15.57 8.94
N PRO A 470 19.03 16.18 9.87
CA PRO A 470 19.08 17.64 9.98
C PRO A 470 19.83 18.32 8.82
N ASP A 471 19.22 19.34 8.20
CA ASP A 471 19.83 20.11 7.10
C ASP A 471 21.17 20.75 7.46
N TRP A 472 21.35 21.19 8.71
CA TRP A 472 22.61 21.79 9.13
C TRP A 472 23.77 20.79 9.05
N ALA A 473 23.52 19.50 9.30
CA ALA A 473 24.54 18.46 9.24
C ALA A 473 24.95 18.20 7.79
N MET A 474 24.00 18.20 6.86
CA MET A 474 24.27 18.11 5.42
C MET A 474 25.10 19.31 4.91
N LYS A 475 24.80 20.52 5.40
CA LYS A 475 25.57 21.74 5.05
C LYS A 475 26.99 21.72 5.62
N LYS A 476 27.16 21.22 6.85
CA LYS A 476 28.46 21.11 7.51
C LYS A 476 29.34 20.02 6.88
N TRP A 477 28.72 18.91 6.46
CA TRP A 477 29.38 17.74 5.91
C TRP A 477 28.80 17.37 4.54
N PRO A 478 29.12 18.14 3.49
CA PRO A 478 28.56 17.92 2.16
C PRO A 478 28.92 16.55 1.57
N GLN A 479 29.98 15.90 2.06
CA GLN A 479 30.33 14.54 1.64
C GLN A 479 29.28 13.49 2.01
N LEU A 480 28.40 13.77 2.98
CA LEU A 480 27.27 12.91 3.31
C LEU A 480 26.35 12.68 2.11
N GLY A 481 26.21 13.65 1.21
CA GLY A 481 25.39 13.52 0.00
C GLY A 481 25.98 12.60 -1.09
N LYS A 482 27.18 12.03 -0.88
CA LYS A 482 27.78 11.08 -1.83
C LYS A 482 27.21 9.66 -1.75
N GLY A 483 26.43 9.35 -0.72
CA GLY A 483 25.75 8.07 -0.56
C GLY A 483 24.27 8.28 -0.22
N GLY A 484 23.43 7.26 -0.43
CA GLY A 484 22.02 7.38 -0.09
C GLY A 484 21.08 6.47 -0.89
N GLY A 485 19.82 6.88 -0.88
CA GLY A 485 18.72 6.38 -1.69
C GLY A 485 17.53 5.93 -0.83
N GLY A 486 16.41 5.61 -1.49
CA GLY A 486 15.12 5.56 -0.81
C GLY A 486 14.87 6.83 0.00
N PHE A 487 14.42 6.66 1.25
CA PHE A 487 14.26 7.77 2.20
C PHE A 487 15.58 8.34 2.75
N PHE A 488 16.71 7.63 2.61
CA PHE A 488 17.98 8.03 3.21
C PHE A 488 18.78 8.94 2.27
N GLY A 489 18.64 10.25 2.46
CA GLY A 489 19.36 11.27 1.66
C GLY A 489 20.84 11.48 2.02
N TYR A 490 21.48 10.56 2.76
CA TYR A 490 22.86 10.71 3.27
C TYR A 490 23.60 9.38 3.42
N CYS A 491 24.95 9.40 3.41
CA CYS A 491 25.78 8.23 3.68
C CYS A 491 25.70 7.78 5.15
N VAL A 492 24.99 6.68 5.42
CA VAL A 492 24.83 6.10 6.77
C VAL A 492 26.14 5.57 7.38
N ASP A 493 27.12 5.26 6.53
CA ASP A 493 28.42 4.72 6.94
C ASP A 493 29.40 5.80 7.41
N ASP A 494 29.13 7.08 7.13
CA ASP A 494 30.01 8.18 7.52
C ASP A 494 29.97 8.40 9.05
N PRO A 495 31.14 8.50 9.72
CA PRO A 495 31.20 8.75 11.16
C PRO A 495 30.43 10.00 11.60
N ALA A 496 30.36 11.04 10.77
CA ALA A 496 29.61 12.26 11.07
C ALA A 496 28.09 12.00 11.09
N ALA A 497 27.58 11.15 10.20
CA ALA A 497 26.17 10.75 10.23
C ALA A 497 25.86 9.93 11.50
N LYS A 498 26.73 8.97 11.84
CA LYS A 498 26.59 8.18 13.07
C LYS A 498 26.59 9.03 14.33
N GLN A 499 27.41 10.09 14.39
CA GLN A 499 27.39 11.04 15.52
C GLN A 499 26.03 11.73 15.70
N VAL A 500 25.38 12.15 14.61
CA VAL A 500 24.06 12.78 14.66
C VAL A 500 22.99 11.79 15.15
N ILE A 501 22.98 10.58 14.57
CA ILE A 501 22.02 9.54 14.94
C ILE A 501 22.22 9.10 16.40
N GLU A 502 23.46 8.86 16.83
CA GLU A 502 23.75 8.50 18.23
C GLU A 502 23.30 9.60 19.20
N LYS A 503 23.59 10.87 18.90
CA LYS A 503 23.14 12.00 19.73
C LYS A 503 21.62 12.01 19.86
N PHE A 504 20.89 11.81 18.76
CA PHE A 504 19.44 11.73 18.79
C PHE A 504 18.94 10.55 19.63
N LEU A 505 19.44 9.34 19.40
CA LEU A 505 19.02 8.14 20.15
C LEU A 505 19.29 8.30 21.65
N ARG A 506 20.44 8.86 22.04
CA ARG A 506 20.80 9.11 23.44
C ARG A 506 19.92 10.15 24.14
N ILE A 507 19.19 10.96 23.39
CA ILE A 507 18.18 11.90 23.91
C ILE A 507 16.80 11.24 23.93
N ALA A 508 16.38 10.65 22.82
CA ALA A 508 15.02 10.12 22.65
C ALA A 508 14.75 8.88 23.51
N VAL A 509 15.66 7.89 23.52
CA VAL A 509 15.41 6.61 24.20
C VAL A 509 15.19 6.76 25.70
N PRO A 510 16.01 7.50 26.46
CA PRO A 510 15.79 7.67 27.90
C PRO A 510 14.45 8.33 28.25
N MET A 511 13.92 9.21 27.39
CA MET A 511 12.63 9.87 27.62
C MET A 511 11.43 8.93 27.46
N LEU A 512 11.58 7.88 26.65
CA LEU A 512 10.46 7.06 26.18
C LEU A 512 10.48 5.62 26.73
N LYS A 513 11.66 5.05 27.04
CA LYS A 513 11.83 3.62 27.35
C LYS A 513 10.99 3.07 28.51
N ASP A 514 10.67 3.90 29.50
CA ASP A 514 9.97 3.50 30.72
C ASP A 514 8.46 3.77 30.63
N LYS A 515 7.97 4.26 29.48
CA LYS A 515 6.56 4.54 29.26
C LYS A 515 5.75 3.23 29.17
N PRO A 516 4.67 3.06 29.95
CA PRO A 516 3.94 1.78 30.02
C PRO A 516 3.32 1.31 28.70
N ALA A 517 2.99 2.24 27.80
CA ALA A 517 2.41 1.94 26.49
C ALA A 517 3.45 1.73 25.38
N LEU A 518 4.75 1.86 25.65
CA LEU A 518 5.76 1.63 24.62
C LEU A 518 5.81 0.15 24.24
N HIS A 519 5.47 -0.16 22.99
CA HIS A 519 5.53 -1.52 22.44
C HIS A 519 6.94 -1.87 22.00
N SER A 520 7.48 -1.05 21.09
CA SER A 520 8.77 -1.23 20.47
C SER A 520 9.25 0.10 19.88
N PHE A 521 10.55 0.17 19.60
CA PHE A 521 11.08 1.18 18.69
C PHE A 521 11.18 0.59 17.28
N CYS A 522 10.56 1.26 16.30
CA CYS A 522 10.84 1.01 14.90
C CYS A 522 12.04 1.87 14.49
N LEU A 523 13.15 1.25 14.09
CA LEU A 523 14.43 1.91 13.82
C LEU A 523 14.37 2.80 12.58
N SER A 524 13.68 2.35 11.53
CA SER A 524 13.66 2.99 10.22
C SER A 524 12.37 2.71 9.46
N ASN A 525 11.98 3.68 8.63
CA ASN A 525 10.90 3.56 7.66
C ASN A 525 11.49 3.07 6.35
N GLU A 526 10.97 1.98 5.80
CA GLU A 526 11.26 1.50 4.45
C GLU A 526 12.74 1.66 4.04
N PRO A 527 13.67 1.02 4.78
CA PRO A 527 15.08 1.21 4.55
C PRO A 527 15.46 0.65 3.17
N VAL A 528 16.00 1.52 2.31
CA VAL A 528 16.52 1.19 0.97
C VAL A 528 17.78 2.02 0.77
N PHE A 529 18.88 1.41 0.30
CA PHE A 529 20.16 2.11 0.25
C PHE A 529 21.06 1.73 -0.95
N PRO A 530 20.65 1.99 -2.21
CA PRO A 530 21.32 1.48 -3.40
C PRO A 530 22.49 2.37 -3.90
N ASN A 531 22.54 3.66 -3.56
CA ASN A 531 23.51 4.59 -4.13
C ASN A 531 24.74 4.74 -3.22
N ILE A 532 25.68 3.80 -3.32
CA ILE A 532 26.78 3.71 -2.35
C ILE A 532 28.19 3.74 -2.94
N ALA A 533 28.33 3.52 -4.25
CA ALA A 533 29.62 3.48 -4.93
C ALA A 533 30.44 4.78 -4.80
N ASN A 534 29.79 5.89 -4.45
CA ASN A 534 30.43 7.19 -4.26
C ASN A 534 30.74 7.52 -2.79
N CYS A 535 30.29 6.72 -1.81
CA CYS A 535 30.63 6.94 -0.41
C CYS A 535 31.99 6.32 -0.06
N ASP A 536 32.95 7.16 0.33
CA ASP A 536 34.35 6.74 0.52
C ASP A 536 34.50 5.71 1.67
N ASN A 537 33.67 5.80 2.72
CA ASN A 537 33.64 4.81 3.80
C ASN A 537 33.18 3.43 3.30
N THR A 538 32.14 3.39 2.46
CA THR A 538 31.62 2.13 1.89
C THR A 538 32.64 1.46 0.96
N LYS A 539 33.43 2.24 0.21
CA LYS A 539 34.52 1.70 -0.63
C LYS A 539 35.56 0.95 0.19
N GLN A 540 35.98 1.50 1.33
CA GLN A 540 36.92 0.82 2.21
C GLN A 540 36.31 -0.45 2.80
N MET A 541 35.04 -0.37 3.24
CA MET A 541 34.32 -1.54 3.77
C MET A 541 34.19 -2.68 2.74
N TRP A 542 34.07 -2.34 1.45
CA TRP A 542 34.07 -3.32 0.36
C TRP A 542 35.42 -4.03 0.21
N ILE A 543 36.53 -3.28 0.22
CA ILE A 543 37.88 -3.85 0.20
C ILE A 543 38.09 -4.77 1.40
N ASP A 544 37.63 -4.36 2.58
CA ASP A 544 37.75 -5.15 3.80
C ASP A 544 36.89 -6.43 3.72
N TYR A 545 35.69 -6.35 3.15
CA TYR A 545 34.85 -7.52 2.90
C TYR A 545 35.55 -8.51 1.98
N LEU A 546 36.06 -8.06 0.82
CA LEU A 546 36.76 -8.93 -0.13
C LEU A 546 38.00 -9.58 0.48
N THR A 547 38.74 -8.81 1.29
CA THR A 547 39.91 -9.31 2.03
C THR A 547 39.51 -10.44 2.98
N ARG A 548 38.40 -10.29 3.73
CA ARG A 548 37.90 -11.35 4.62
C ARG A 548 37.35 -12.56 3.86
N ALA A 549 36.61 -12.34 2.77
CA ALA A 549 35.93 -13.40 2.02
C ALA A 549 36.90 -14.26 1.18
N HIS A 550 37.98 -13.66 0.68
CA HIS A 550 38.90 -14.32 -0.26
C HIS A 550 40.33 -14.46 0.25
N GLY A 551 40.73 -13.73 1.30
CA GLY A 551 42.09 -13.71 1.83
C GLY A 551 43.05 -12.89 0.98
N ASP A 552 43.27 -13.29 -0.28
CA ASP A 552 44.14 -12.61 -1.23
C ASP A 552 43.53 -12.45 -2.63
N ILE A 553 44.10 -11.54 -3.41
CA ILE A 553 43.59 -11.20 -4.75
C ILE A 553 43.76 -12.34 -5.75
N ALA A 554 44.73 -13.25 -5.56
CA ALA A 554 44.95 -14.39 -6.44
C ALA A 554 43.82 -15.42 -6.28
N THR A 555 43.36 -15.64 -5.06
CA THR A 555 42.24 -16.51 -4.71
C THR A 555 40.94 -15.96 -5.27
N LEU A 556 40.67 -14.65 -5.12
CA LEU A 556 39.53 -13.99 -5.74
C LEU A 556 39.58 -14.13 -7.26
N ASN A 557 40.70 -13.77 -7.89
CA ASN A 557 40.87 -13.87 -9.33
C ASN A 557 40.67 -15.31 -9.85
N LYS A 558 41.13 -16.31 -9.10
CA LYS A 558 40.86 -17.71 -9.42
C LYS A 558 39.37 -18.02 -9.33
N ARG A 559 38.67 -17.60 -8.26
CA ARG A 559 37.23 -17.82 -8.06
C ARG A 559 36.39 -17.12 -9.14
N TYR A 560 36.74 -15.89 -9.48
CA TYR A 560 36.03 -15.06 -10.44
C TYR A 560 36.41 -15.33 -11.91
N GLY A 561 37.60 -15.86 -12.17
CA GLY A 561 38.13 -15.92 -13.54
C GLY A 561 38.61 -14.56 -14.05
N THR A 562 39.08 -13.69 -13.15
CA THR A 562 39.50 -12.31 -13.43
C THR A 562 41.01 -12.13 -13.25
N ARG A 563 41.51 -10.89 -13.46
CA ARG A 563 42.93 -10.52 -13.33
C ARG A 563 43.11 -9.15 -12.67
N TYR A 564 42.32 -8.85 -11.65
CA TYR A 564 42.44 -7.61 -10.87
C TYR A 564 43.82 -7.55 -10.18
N ALA A 565 44.44 -6.37 -10.17
CA ALA A 565 45.74 -6.18 -9.55
C ALA A 565 45.63 -6.10 -8.01
N SER A 566 44.53 -5.56 -7.51
CA SER A 566 44.21 -5.42 -6.09
C SER A 566 42.70 -5.52 -5.85
N PHE A 567 42.29 -5.61 -4.59
CA PHE A 567 40.86 -5.57 -4.22
C PHE A 567 40.19 -4.23 -4.58
N ALA A 568 40.95 -3.12 -4.64
CA ALA A 568 40.42 -1.82 -5.02
C ALA A 568 40.00 -1.75 -6.52
N ASP A 569 40.50 -2.67 -7.34
CA ASP A 569 40.18 -2.74 -8.77
C ASP A 569 38.91 -3.58 -9.05
N VAL A 570 38.32 -4.21 -8.03
CA VAL A 570 37.11 -5.02 -8.17
C VAL A 570 35.87 -4.10 -8.25
N PRO A 571 35.09 -4.16 -9.34
CA PRO A 571 33.93 -3.30 -9.52
C PRO A 571 32.78 -3.67 -8.57
N TYR A 572 31.81 -2.76 -8.44
CA TYR A 572 30.64 -2.92 -7.58
C TYR A 572 29.45 -3.60 -8.28
N THR A 573 29.50 -3.76 -9.60
CA THR A 573 28.39 -4.33 -10.38
C THR A 573 28.92 -5.26 -11.46
N GLY A 574 28.05 -6.14 -11.96
CA GLY A 574 28.37 -7.10 -13.01
C GLY A 574 28.86 -8.44 -12.47
N ASP A 575 28.97 -9.40 -13.38
CA ASP A 575 29.44 -10.74 -13.07
C ASP A 575 30.96 -10.85 -13.20
N PRO A 576 31.61 -11.65 -12.34
CA PRO A 576 31.04 -12.55 -11.31
C PRO A 576 30.80 -11.92 -9.92
N GLN A 577 31.30 -10.71 -9.66
CA GLN A 577 31.30 -10.00 -8.36
C GLN A 577 29.91 -9.68 -7.79
N ALA A 578 28.84 -9.73 -8.60
CA ALA A 578 27.48 -9.40 -8.19
C ALA A 578 27.05 -10.10 -6.89
N TYR A 579 27.40 -11.38 -6.72
CA TYR A 579 27.10 -12.12 -5.49
C TYR A 579 27.72 -11.47 -4.26
N ASP A 580 29.05 -11.30 -4.26
CA ASP A 580 29.77 -10.73 -3.12
C ASP A 580 29.33 -9.28 -2.84
N TRP A 581 29.04 -8.49 -3.89
CA TRP A 581 28.56 -7.12 -3.71
C TRP A 581 27.21 -7.06 -3.00
N ILE A 582 26.23 -7.87 -3.43
CA ILE A 582 24.90 -7.89 -2.81
C ILE A 582 24.98 -8.38 -1.36
N ILE A 583 25.72 -9.47 -1.09
CA ILE A 583 25.88 -10.00 0.27
C ILE A 583 26.58 -8.98 1.18
N PHE A 584 27.64 -8.33 0.68
CA PHE A 584 28.31 -7.25 1.40
C PHE A 584 27.35 -6.11 1.74
N ASP A 585 26.57 -5.64 0.75
CA ASP A 585 25.73 -4.48 0.90
C ASP A 585 24.57 -4.72 1.88
N GLN A 586 23.93 -5.90 1.78
CA GLN A 586 22.90 -6.34 2.71
C GLN A 586 23.44 -6.45 4.15
N GLN A 587 24.61 -7.08 4.32
CA GLN A 587 25.23 -7.21 5.65
C GLN A 587 25.61 -5.86 6.24
N ARG A 588 26.23 -4.97 5.45
CA ARG A 588 26.62 -3.62 5.86
C ARG A 588 25.41 -2.83 6.38
N PHE A 589 24.31 -2.84 5.62
CA PHE A 589 23.15 -2.05 6.00
C PHE A 589 22.41 -2.65 7.20
N ALA A 590 22.36 -3.98 7.30
CA ALA A 590 21.86 -4.67 8.49
C ALA A 590 22.73 -4.36 9.73
N ASP A 591 24.06 -4.31 9.59
CA ASP A 591 24.99 -3.96 10.67
C ASP A 591 24.81 -2.52 11.15
N TRP A 592 24.46 -1.58 10.27
CA TRP A 592 24.10 -0.22 10.67
C TRP A 592 22.84 -0.19 11.54
N HIS A 593 21.80 -0.98 11.20
CA HIS A 593 20.61 -1.13 12.04
C HIS A 593 20.93 -1.82 13.36
N LYS A 594 21.79 -2.85 13.34
CA LYS A 594 22.28 -3.52 14.55
C LYS A 594 23.00 -2.53 15.48
N TRP A 595 23.83 -1.64 14.93
CA TRP A 595 24.50 -0.59 15.71
C TRP A 595 23.49 0.33 16.41
N MET A 596 22.41 0.74 15.73
CA MET A 596 21.32 1.49 16.37
C MET A 596 20.64 0.69 17.48
N ALA A 597 20.34 -0.60 17.22
CA ALA A 597 19.74 -1.50 18.21
C ALA A 597 20.62 -1.62 19.47
N ASP A 598 21.92 -1.87 19.29
CA ASP A 598 22.88 -1.99 20.38
C ASP A 598 22.95 -0.70 21.22
N LEU A 599 22.93 0.48 20.58
CA LEU A 599 22.87 1.77 21.29
C LEU A 599 21.59 1.89 22.13
N ILE A 600 20.44 1.51 21.56
CA ILE A 600 19.17 1.51 22.29
C ILE A 600 19.24 0.55 23.47
N HIS A 601 19.74 -0.68 23.29
CA HIS A 601 19.82 -1.69 24.35
C HIS A 601 20.81 -1.34 25.46
N GLN A 602 21.86 -0.54 25.20
CA GLN A 602 22.68 0.04 26.27
C GLN A 602 21.84 0.89 27.25
N MET A 603 20.79 1.55 26.75
CA MET A 603 19.92 2.43 27.53
C MET A 603 18.62 1.75 27.99
N ALA A 604 18.13 0.78 27.20
CA ALA A 604 16.84 0.10 27.34
C ALA A 604 16.97 -1.40 26.98
N PRO A 605 17.63 -2.24 27.82
CA PRO A 605 17.99 -3.62 27.45
C PRO A 605 16.83 -4.60 27.19
N LYS A 606 15.60 -4.19 27.47
CA LYS A 606 14.40 -5.04 27.39
C LYS A 606 13.34 -4.52 26.42
N VAL A 607 13.58 -3.36 25.78
CA VAL A 607 12.64 -2.80 24.83
C VAL A 607 12.93 -3.43 23.46
N PRO A 608 11.96 -4.11 22.83
CA PRO A 608 12.15 -4.68 21.50
C PRO A 608 12.38 -3.60 20.45
N VAL A 609 13.20 -3.91 19.46
CA VAL A 609 13.36 -3.07 18.26
C VAL A 609 13.08 -3.87 16.98
N HIS A 610 12.70 -3.16 15.92
CA HIS A 610 12.57 -3.69 14.56
C HIS A 610 12.78 -2.61 13.52
N ALA A 611 12.83 -2.95 12.24
CA ALA A 611 12.78 -2.00 11.13
C ALA A 611 11.61 -2.34 10.22
N LYS A 612 11.02 -1.34 9.55
CA LYS A 612 9.94 -1.55 8.58
C LYS A 612 10.54 -1.94 7.23
N VAL A 613 11.05 -3.16 7.12
CA VAL A 613 11.73 -3.64 5.90
C VAL A 613 10.70 -4.04 4.86
N MET A 614 10.70 -3.36 3.72
CA MET A 614 9.85 -3.72 2.59
C MET A 614 10.11 -5.15 2.14
N SER A 615 9.07 -5.99 2.16
CA SER A 615 9.20 -7.40 1.78
C SER A 615 9.25 -7.55 0.27
N ASN A 616 10.47 -7.60 -0.27
CA ASN A 616 10.76 -7.69 -1.70
C ASN A 616 11.72 -8.83 -2.03
N GLU A 617 11.80 -9.84 -1.15
CA GLU A 617 12.72 -10.96 -1.25
C GLU A 617 12.44 -11.80 -2.50
N LEU A 618 11.19 -11.78 -2.96
CA LEU A 618 10.72 -12.40 -4.21
C LEU A 618 10.54 -11.38 -5.34
N ASN A 619 11.28 -10.26 -5.31
CA ASN A 619 11.36 -9.30 -6.40
C ASN A 619 12.82 -9.21 -6.88
N ALA A 620 13.12 -9.89 -7.99
CA ALA A 620 14.47 -9.90 -8.56
C ALA A 620 15.02 -8.50 -8.90
N GLY A 621 14.14 -7.52 -9.14
CA GLY A 621 14.52 -6.12 -9.39
C GLY A 621 14.89 -5.33 -8.14
N ALA A 622 14.62 -5.86 -6.94
CA ALA A 622 14.84 -5.19 -5.66
C ALA A 622 16.07 -5.69 -4.89
N VAL A 623 16.84 -6.63 -5.46
CA VAL A 623 18.00 -7.26 -4.80
C VAL A 623 19.05 -6.23 -4.37
N ASN A 624 19.17 -5.11 -5.10
CA ASN A 624 20.11 -4.03 -4.81
C ASN A 624 19.59 -2.99 -3.80
N TRP A 625 18.48 -3.25 -3.10
CA TRP A 625 17.94 -2.32 -2.09
C TRP A 625 18.71 -2.35 -0.77
N ALA A 626 19.72 -3.22 -0.64
CA ALA A 626 20.57 -3.42 0.54
C ALA A 626 19.85 -4.04 1.76
N THR A 627 18.65 -4.59 1.60
CA THR A 627 17.90 -5.24 2.68
C THR A 627 17.79 -6.75 2.49
N ASP A 628 17.75 -7.48 3.60
CA ASP A 628 17.54 -8.93 3.65
C ASP A 628 16.81 -9.33 4.94
N GLN A 629 15.68 -10.03 4.82
CA GLN A 629 14.84 -10.37 5.99
C GLN A 629 15.51 -11.38 6.93
N GLU A 630 16.35 -12.29 6.42
CA GLU A 630 17.06 -13.24 7.28
C GLU A 630 18.06 -12.51 8.17
N LEU A 631 18.77 -11.51 7.64
CA LEU A 631 19.69 -10.68 8.42
C LEU A 631 18.95 -9.85 9.47
N PHE A 632 17.93 -9.08 9.06
CA PHE A 632 17.17 -8.23 9.98
C PHE A 632 16.46 -9.06 11.06
N GLY A 633 15.81 -10.16 10.67
CA GLY A 633 15.14 -11.08 11.58
C GLY A 633 16.10 -11.75 12.56
N ASN A 634 17.34 -12.05 12.17
CA ASN A 634 18.35 -12.59 13.10
C ASN A 634 18.88 -11.53 14.09
N LEU A 635 18.96 -10.25 13.68
CA LEU A 635 19.58 -9.18 14.45
C LEU A 635 18.64 -8.40 15.38
N LEU A 636 17.33 -8.36 15.08
CA LEU A 636 16.33 -7.55 15.81
C LEU A 636 15.29 -8.43 16.50
N GLU A 637 14.54 -7.94 17.49
CA GLU A 637 13.62 -8.78 18.28
C GLU A 637 12.29 -9.10 17.58
N ILE A 638 11.90 -8.32 16.57
CA ILE A 638 10.63 -8.46 15.85
C ILE A 638 10.90 -8.42 14.34
N ASN A 639 10.24 -9.29 13.58
CA ASN A 639 10.26 -9.29 12.13
C ASN A 639 9.36 -8.15 11.61
N GLY A 640 9.94 -7.00 11.30
CA GLY A 640 9.19 -5.81 10.87
C GLY A 640 9.06 -5.69 9.36
N ASN A 641 7.88 -5.25 8.88
CA ASN A 641 7.61 -5.00 7.46
C ASN A 641 6.46 -3.98 7.27
N ASP A 642 6.06 -3.80 6.01
CA ASP A 642 4.94 -3.00 5.49
C ASP A 642 4.20 -3.73 4.32
N CYS A 643 4.13 -5.07 4.36
CA CYS A 643 3.53 -5.84 3.27
C CYS A 643 2.09 -5.42 2.96
N TYR A 644 1.68 -5.63 1.71
CA TYR A 644 0.33 -5.33 1.27
C TYR A 644 -0.59 -6.56 1.16
N TRP A 645 -1.90 -6.31 1.27
CA TRP A 645 -3.00 -7.24 0.93
C TRP A 645 -4.05 -6.48 0.12
N PHE A 646 -3.79 -6.32 -1.19
CA PHE A 646 -4.58 -5.42 -2.02
C PHE A 646 -5.75 -6.11 -2.71
N PRO A 647 -6.91 -5.42 -2.87
CA PRO A 647 -7.93 -5.84 -3.82
C PRO A 647 -7.33 -5.93 -5.22
N SER A 648 -7.61 -7.02 -5.95
CA SER A 648 -6.98 -7.25 -7.26
C SER A 648 -7.80 -6.67 -8.43
N GLY A 649 -9.06 -6.31 -8.20
CA GLY A 649 -10.04 -5.99 -9.26
C GLY A 649 -10.50 -7.20 -10.09
N ASN A 650 -9.98 -8.41 -9.82
CA ASN A 650 -10.38 -9.64 -10.48
C ASN A 650 -11.52 -10.33 -9.72
N ALA A 651 -12.67 -10.50 -10.36
CA ALA A 651 -13.83 -11.15 -9.77
C ALA A 651 -13.58 -12.61 -9.34
N ASP A 652 -12.64 -13.31 -9.96
CA ASP A 652 -12.29 -14.70 -9.60
C ASP A 652 -11.34 -14.79 -8.41
N TRP A 653 -10.52 -13.77 -8.22
CA TRP A 653 -9.49 -13.65 -7.18
C TRP A 653 -9.59 -12.27 -6.56
N PRO A 654 -10.58 -11.96 -5.72
CA PRO A 654 -10.88 -10.58 -5.30
C PRO A 654 -9.73 -9.87 -4.57
N VAL A 655 -8.70 -10.60 -4.15
CA VAL A 655 -7.49 -10.09 -3.49
C VAL A 655 -6.22 -10.66 -4.16
N ASP A 656 -5.12 -9.93 -4.08
CA ASP A 656 -3.75 -10.43 -4.17
C ASP A 656 -3.22 -10.78 -2.77
N PRO A 657 -3.26 -12.05 -2.35
CA PRO A 657 -2.79 -12.48 -1.03
C PRO A 657 -1.27 -12.78 -1.02
N TRP A 658 -0.61 -12.77 -2.19
CA TRP A 658 0.65 -13.48 -2.37
C TRP A 658 1.83 -12.79 -1.71
N MET A 659 1.89 -11.46 -1.81
CA MET A 659 2.93 -10.67 -1.17
C MET A 659 2.96 -10.92 0.35
N MET A 660 1.85 -10.67 1.05
CA MET A 660 1.76 -10.89 2.50
C MET A 660 1.98 -12.36 2.89
N ASN A 661 1.32 -13.30 2.20
CA ASN A 661 1.42 -14.71 2.56
C ASN A 661 2.85 -15.24 2.47
N THR A 662 3.53 -14.97 1.35
CA THR A 662 4.92 -15.43 1.15
C THR A 662 5.88 -14.71 2.07
N ALA A 663 5.78 -13.38 2.21
CA ALA A 663 6.64 -12.59 3.08
C ALA A 663 6.57 -13.07 4.53
N TYR A 664 5.36 -13.31 5.05
CA TYR A 664 5.20 -13.72 6.45
C TYR A 664 5.72 -15.14 6.67
N ASP A 665 5.46 -16.07 5.75
CA ASP A 665 6.04 -17.40 5.80
C ASP A 665 7.57 -17.36 5.72
N MET A 666 8.16 -16.49 4.89
CA MET A 666 9.62 -16.29 4.84
C MET A 666 10.16 -15.73 6.16
N GLN A 667 9.61 -14.62 6.66
CA GLN A 667 10.07 -13.97 7.89
C GLN A 667 10.07 -14.92 9.09
N ARG A 668 8.95 -15.62 9.34
CA ARG A 668 8.88 -16.57 10.47
C ARG A 668 9.79 -17.78 10.30
N SER A 669 10.07 -18.19 9.06
CA SER A 669 10.95 -19.34 8.79
C SER A 669 12.43 -18.97 8.87
N PHE A 670 12.78 -17.75 8.49
CA PHE A 670 14.15 -17.23 8.55
C PHE A 670 14.54 -16.93 10.00
N ALA A 671 13.62 -16.32 10.75
CA ALA A 671 13.75 -16.06 12.17
C ALA A 671 12.43 -16.31 12.91
N ASN A 672 12.44 -17.26 13.85
CA ASN A 672 11.29 -17.62 14.67
C ASN A 672 10.98 -16.54 15.73
N LYS A 673 10.49 -15.38 15.26
CA LYS A 673 10.15 -14.17 16.01
C LYS A 673 8.78 -13.63 15.53
N PRO A 674 8.03 -12.89 16.38
CA PRO A 674 6.75 -12.31 15.98
C PRO A 674 6.93 -11.38 14.78
N ILE A 675 5.92 -11.35 13.92
CA ILE A 675 5.85 -10.39 12.82
C ILE A 675 5.08 -9.15 13.27
N PHE A 676 5.61 -7.99 12.90
CA PHE A 676 4.92 -6.72 13.02
C PHE A 676 4.93 -5.97 11.69
N ASN A 677 3.77 -5.98 11.03
CA ASN A 677 3.52 -5.11 9.89
C ASN A 677 3.16 -3.69 10.38
N SER A 678 4.18 -2.85 10.46
CA SER A 678 4.15 -1.49 11.01
C SER A 678 3.57 -0.43 10.06
N GLU A 679 3.18 -0.82 8.84
CA GLU A 679 2.49 0.02 7.87
C GLU A 679 1.74 -0.86 6.88
N ASN A 680 0.65 -1.46 7.35
CA ASN A 680 -0.06 -2.49 6.59
C ASN A 680 -0.91 -1.86 5.49
N HIS A 681 -0.49 -2.11 4.26
CA HIS A 681 -1.11 -1.62 3.04
C HIS A 681 -2.25 -2.55 2.59
N ILE A 682 -3.42 -2.42 3.22
CA ILE A 682 -4.62 -3.22 2.87
C ILE A 682 -5.45 -2.54 1.77
N ALA A 683 -5.40 -1.21 1.70
CA ALA A 683 -6.00 -0.40 0.65
C ALA A 683 -4.89 0.33 -0.09
N PRO A 684 -4.87 0.33 -1.43
CA PRO A 684 -3.89 1.11 -2.17
C PRO A 684 -4.05 2.62 -1.91
N ASP A 685 -2.91 3.31 -1.84
CA ASP A 685 -2.86 4.77 -1.71
C ASP A 685 -3.65 5.47 -2.82
N GLY A 686 -4.43 6.49 -2.45
CA GLY A 686 -5.28 7.22 -3.38
C GLY A 686 -6.47 6.43 -3.93
N SER A 687 -6.75 5.22 -3.43
CA SER A 687 -7.83 4.38 -3.95
C SER A 687 -9.21 5.06 -3.79
N ASN A 688 -9.98 5.08 -4.88
CA ASN A 688 -11.28 5.75 -4.95
C ASN A 688 -12.41 4.80 -5.40
N TYR A 689 -12.32 3.53 -5.00
CA TYR A 689 -13.34 2.52 -5.21
C TYR A 689 -13.75 1.86 -3.89
N TYR A 690 -14.91 1.20 -3.89
CA TYR A 690 -15.40 0.47 -2.73
C TYR A 690 -14.52 -0.75 -2.43
N ILE A 691 -14.06 -0.86 -1.20
CA ILE A 691 -13.36 -2.04 -0.68
C ILE A 691 -14.26 -2.64 0.38
N ALA A 692 -14.61 -3.91 0.20
CA ALA A 692 -15.50 -4.60 1.12
C ALA A 692 -14.80 -4.85 2.47
N PRO A 693 -15.52 -4.76 3.61
CA PRO A 693 -14.97 -5.04 4.94
C PRO A 693 -14.29 -6.42 5.06
N GLU A 694 -14.73 -7.40 4.29
CA GLU A 694 -14.16 -8.75 4.22
C GLU A 694 -12.70 -8.75 3.72
N ASN A 695 -12.28 -7.77 2.90
CA ASN A 695 -10.88 -7.62 2.50
C ASN A 695 -9.98 -7.31 3.71
N PHE A 696 -10.41 -6.39 4.57
CA PHE A 696 -9.68 -6.03 5.79
C PHE A 696 -9.70 -7.17 6.81
N ARG A 697 -10.85 -7.84 6.98
CA ARG A 697 -10.95 -9.00 7.88
C ARG A 697 -10.03 -10.14 7.44
N SER A 698 -10.00 -10.46 6.15
CA SER A 698 -9.14 -11.53 5.61
C SER A 698 -7.65 -11.21 5.74
N ALA A 699 -7.23 -9.97 5.43
CA ALA A 699 -5.85 -9.52 5.59
C ALA A 699 -5.34 -9.71 7.04
N LEU A 700 -6.09 -9.19 8.01
CA LEU A 700 -5.69 -9.23 9.42
C LEU A 700 -5.73 -10.65 9.98
N TRP A 701 -6.78 -11.40 9.66
CA TRP A 701 -6.92 -12.76 10.17
C TRP A 701 -5.86 -13.69 9.58
N GLN A 702 -5.69 -13.73 8.25
CA GLN A 702 -4.66 -14.58 7.63
C GLN A 702 -3.25 -14.13 7.96
N GLY A 703 -3.02 -12.82 8.11
CA GLY A 703 -1.76 -12.32 8.63
C GLY A 703 -1.42 -12.95 9.98
N ALA A 704 -2.37 -12.99 10.92
CA ALA A 704 -2.17 -13.57 12.24
C ALA A 704 -1.96 -15.10 12.20
N ILE A 705 -2.71 -15.83 11.36
CA ILE A 705 -2.49 -17.27 11.13
C ILE A 705 -1.05 -17.56 10.69
N ARG A 706 -0.40 -16.60 10.02
CA ARG A 706 0.92 -16.71 9.41
C ARG A 706 2.06 -16.06 10.20
N GLY A 707 1.84 -15.57 11.42
CA GLY A 707 2.92 -15.03 12.25
C GLY A 707 2.76 -13.58 12.69
N GLN A 708 1.75 -12.85 12.18
CA GLN A 708 1.54 -11.45 12.52
C GLN A 708 0.96 -11.30 13.93
N GLY A 709 1.83 -11.00 14.88
CA GLY A 709 1.44 -10.67 16.26
C GLY A 709 1.01 -9.21 16.43
N ALA A 710 1.47 -8.30 15.56
CA ALA A 710 1.12 -6.89 15.61
C ALA A 710 0.94 -6.27 14.22
N THR A 711 0.08 -5.27 14.09
CA THR A 711 -0.05 -4.49 12.85
C THR A 711 -0.62 -3.10 13.07
N THR A 712 -0.11 -2.13 12.31
CA THR A 712 -0.65 -0.77 12.19
C THR A 712 -0.91 -0.46 10.73
N ILE A 713 -2.17 -0.21 10.39
CA ILE A 713 -2.64 0.01 9.02
C ILE A 713 -2.32 1.45 8.57
N TRP A 714 -1.83 1.57 7.35
CA TRP A 714 -1.72 2.82 6.62
C TRP A 714 -3.08 3.20 6.02
N VAL A 715 -3.70 4.31 6.38
CA VAL A 715 -3.39 5.26 7.48
C VAL A 715 -4.70 5.65 8.16
N TRP A 716 -4.65 6.18 9.38
CA TRP A 716 -5.82 6.76 10.07
C TRP A 716 -5.80 8.29 9.97
N GLU A 717 -6.13 8.78 8.77
CA GLU A 717 -6.30 10.19 8.45
C GLU A 717 -7.47 10.36 7.48
N HIS A 718 -8.30 11.38 7.68
CA HIS A 718 -9.39 11.72 6.77
C HIS A 718 -8.98 12.87 5.87
N ALA A 719 -8.91 12.64 4.55
CA ALA A 719 -8.30 13.60 3.64
C ALA A 719 -9.22 14.04 2.50
N TYR A 720 -9.03 15.30 2.11
CA TYR A 720 -9.64 15.92 0.92
C TYR A 720 -8.58 16.39 -0.10
N ASP A 721 -7.32 16.06 0.16
CA ASP A 721 -6.21 16.17 -0.78
C ASP A 721 -5.41 14.86 -0.77
N ASN A 722 -4.84 14.51 -1.92
CA ASN A 722 -4.08 13.26 -2.05
C ASN A 722 -2.56 13.47 -2.25
N SER A 723 -2.03 14.65 -1.92
CA SER A 723 -0.60 14.94 -2.05
C SER A 723 0.28 13.96 -1.27
N ASN A 724 -0.25 13.41 -0.17
CA ASN A 724 0.41 12.43 0.68
C ASN A 724 -0.19 11.00 0.56
N GLY A 725 -1.04 10.74 -0.44
CA GLY A 725 -1.63 9.40 -0.65
C GLY A 725 -2.78 9.02 0.29
N PHE A 726 -3.24 9.93 1.17
CA PHE A 726 -4.23 9.63 2.22
C PHE A 726 -5.67 9.42 1.73
N ILE A 727 -6.01 9.76 0.48
CA ILE A 727 -7.32 9.41 -0.07
C ILE A 727 -7.43 7.88 -0.16
N GLY A 728 -8.58 7.33 0.21
CA GLY A 728 -8.82 5.90 0.24
C GLY A 728 -8.42 5.22 1.56
N SER A 729 -7.98 5.99 2.56
CA SER A 729 -7.63 5.50 3.89
C SER A 729 -8.81 4.82 4.61
N VAL A 730 -8.53 4.19 5.75
CA VAL A 730 -9.56 3.53 6.57
C VAL A 730 -10.60 4.52 7.11
N MET A 731 -10.23 5.79 7.30
CA MET A 731 -11.16 6.83 7.76
C MET A 731 -12.20 7.22 6.71
N GLU A 732 -12.07 6.75 5.47
CA GLU A 732 -13.08 6.92 4.40
C GLU A 732 -13.92 5.65 4.21
N ARG A 733 -13.75 4.64 5.09
CA ARG A 733 -14.27 3.28 4.94
C ARG A 733 -14.85 2.75 6.27
N PRO A 734 -16.03 3.22 6.70
CA PRO A 734 -16.60 2.88 8.01
C PRO A 734 -16.72 1.38 8.27
N GLY A 735 -17.18 0.60 7.28
CA GLY A 735 -17.29 -0.86 7.42
C GLY A 735 -15.94 -1.53 7.61
N CYS A 736 -14.89 -1.02 6.95
CA CYS A 736 -13.52 -1.50 7.11
C CYS A 736 -12.96 -1.14 8.49
N ALA A 737 -13.17 0.08 8.98
CA ALA A 737 -12.78 0.48 10.35
C ALA A 737 -13.40 -0.45 11.40
N ARG A 738 -14.70 -0.75 11.27
CA ARG A 738 -15.40 -1.74 12.11
C ARG A 738 -14.80 -3.13 11.96
N ALA A 739 -14.51 -3.59 10.74
CA ALA A 739 -13.95 -4.91 10.50
C ALA A 739 -12.56 -5.10 11.13
N VAL A 740 -11.71 -4.06 11.12
CA VAL A 740 -10.41 -4.09 11.82
C VAL A 740 -10.62 -4.35 13.31
N GLY A 741 -11.48 -3.56 13.95
CA GLY A 741 -11.80 -3.69 15.37
C GLY A 741 -12.39 -5.06 15.74
N VAL A 742 -13.40 -5.51 14.99
CA VAL A 742 -14.02 -6.85 15.18
C VAL A 742 -12.99 -7.97 15.01
N THR A 743 -12.09 -7.85 14.04
CA THR A 743 -11.04 -8.87 13.83
C THR A 743 -10.03 -8.87 14.98
N CYS A 744 -9.68 -7.70 15.53
CA CYS A 744 -8.82 -7.62 16.71
C CYS A 744 -9.47 -8.28 17.96
N LEU A 745 -10.78 -8.09 18.15
CA LEU A 745 -11.54 -8.76 19.20
C LEU A 745 -11.53 -10.28 19.02
N ASP A 746 -11.76 -10.77 17.80
CA ASP A 746 -11.72 -12.21 17.49
C ASP A 746 -10.32 -12.81 17.72
N LEU A 747 -9.27 -12.14 17.25
CA LEU A 747 -7.89 -12.60 17.42
C LEU A 747 -7.52 -12.74 18.90
N ASN A 748 -7.94 -11.80 19.75
CA ASN A 748 -7.66 -11.89 21.18
C ASN A 748 -8.59 -12.86 21.93
N ARG A 749 -9.86 -12.98 21.51
CA ARG A 749 -10.80 -13.99 22.03
C ARG A 749 -10.25 -15.41 21.80
N PHE A 750 -9.67 -15.64 20.62
CA PHE A 750 -9.12 -16.93 20.19
C PHE A 750 -7.59 -16.94 20.17
N ALA A 751 -6.94 -16.16 21.04
CA ALA A 751 -5.49 -15.97 20.98
C ALA A 751 -4.72 -17.30 21.12
N ASP A 752 -5.20 -18.20 21.99
CA ASP A 752 -4.53 -19.48 22.22
C ASP A 752 -4.68 -20.42 21.00
N GLU A 753 -5.84 -20.37 20.32
CA GLU A 753 -6.13 -21.07 19.07
C GLU A 753 -5.29 -20.56 17.90
N VAL A 754 -5.24 -19.25 17.71
CA VAL A 754 -4.46 -18.62 16.63
C VAL A 754 -2.98 -18.88 16.85
N THR A 755 -2.46 -18.71 18.07
CA THR A 755 -1.07 -19.06 18.39
C THR A 755 -0.77 -20.53 18.11
N ALA A 756 -1.68 -21.47 18.41
CA ALA A 756 -1.45 -22.88 18.10
C ALA A 756 -1.33 -23.15 16.58
N LEU A 757 -2.08 -22.43 15.74
CA LEU A 757 -1.94 -22.49 14.27
C LEU A 757 -0.62 -21.86 13.81
N GLU A 758 -0.31 -20.69 14.36
CA GLU A 758 0.88 -19.89 14.10
C GLU A 758 2.18 -20.63 14.46
N THR A 759 2.20 -21.42 15.54
CA THR A 759 3.40 -22.15 16.00
C THR A 759 3.44 -23.61 15.57
N ALA A 760 2.41 -24.10 14.85
CA ALA A 760 2.42 -25.45 14.32
C ALA A 760 3.67 -25.69 13.45
N LYS A 761 4.32 -26.86 13.59
CA LYS A 761 5.51 -27.18 12.79
C LYS A 761 5.13 -27.41 11.32
N ALA A 762 5.83 -26.76 10.40
CA ALA A 762 5.66 -27.04 8.98
C ALA A 762 6.27 -28.41 8.60
N PRO A 763 5.54 -29.26 7.85
CA PRO A 763 6.09 -30.50 7.32
C PRO A 763 7.01 -30.30 6.11
N VAL A 764 6.94 -29.14 5.43
CA VAL A 764 7.64 -28.90 4.17
C VAL A 764 8.34 -27.55 4.16
N ALA A 765 9.45 -27.44 3.43
CA ALA A 765 10.06 -26.15 3.15
C ALA A 765 10.40 -25.95 1.67
N VAL A 766 10.27 -24.71 1.21
CA VAL A 766 10.70 -24.25 -0.12
C VAL A 766 12.10 -23.62 0.02
N VAL A 767 13.03 -24.06 -0.83
CA VAL A 767 14.40 -23.53 -0.80
C VAL A 767 14.45 -22.14 -1.44
N TYR A 768 14.99 -21.19 -0.68
CA TYR A 768 15.27 -19.82 -1.09
C TYR A 768 16.78 -19.67 -1.36
N SER A 769 17.15 -19.28 -2.58
CA SER A 769 18.56 -19.12 -2.99
C SER A 769 18.83 -17.71 -3.51
N MET A 770 19.56 -16.92 -2.72
CA MET A 770 19.99 -15.57 -3.11
C MET A 770 20.88 -15.57 -4.38
N PRO A 771 21.87 -16.47 -4.58
CA PRO A 771 22.59 -16.59 -5.84
C PRO A 771 21.69 -16.86 -7.06
N SER A 772 20.65 -17.69 -6.90
CA SER A 772 19.66 -17.88 -7.98
C SER A 772 18.88 -16.60 -8.25
N ILE A 773 18.50 -15.83 -7.22
CA ILE A 773 17.83 -14.54 -7.40
C ILE A 773 18.72 -13.55 -8.15
N ILE A 774 20.00 -13.46 -7.78
CA ILE A 774 20.97 -12.53 -8.38
C ILE A 774 21.18 -12.83 -9.87
N ARG A 775 21.24 -14.10 -10.28
CA ARG A 775 21.62 -14.50 -11.65
C ARG A 775 20.45 -14.87 -12.57
N HIS A 776 19.42 -15.49 -12.00
CA HIS A 776 18.27 -16.08 -12.70
C HIS A 776 16.98 -15.75 -11.96
N GLY A 777 16.87 -14.52 -11.46
CA GLY A 777 15.84 -14.15 -10.49
C GLY A 777 14.42 -14.28 -11.01
N THR A 778 14.17 -13.97 -12.28
CA THR A 778 12.84 -14.11 -12.87
C THR A 778 12.39 -15.57 -12.88
N GLU A 779 13.26 -16.50 -13.30
CA GLU A 779 12.96 -17.93 -13.37
C GLU A 779 12.76 -18.51 -11.97
N HIS A 780 13.68 -18.24 -11.04
CA HIS A 780 13.63 -18.74 -9.67
C HIS A 780 12.42 -18.22 -8.90
N VAL A 781 12.18 -16.90 -8.92
CA VAL A 781 11.03 -16.28 -8.24
C VAL A 781 9.72 -16.81 -8.79
N ASN A 782 9.56 -16.88 -10.12
CA ASN A 782 8.32 -17.38 -10.71
C ASN A 782 8.09 -18.86 -10.34
N ALA A 783 9.15 -19.68 -10.29
CA ALA A 783 9.04 -21.07 -9.86
C ALA A 783 8.70 -21.19 -8.36
N ILE A 784 9.26 -20.34 -7.50
CA ILE A 784 8.85 -20.23 -6.09
C ILE A 784 7.35 -19.94 -6.01
N LEU A 785 6.86 -18.90 -6.69
CA LEU A 785 5.45 -18.50 -6.62
C LEU A 785 4.51 -19.63 -7.07
N ARG A 786 4.81 -20.27 -8.22
CA ARG A 786 4.01 -21.42 -8.69
C ARG A 786 4.04 -22.61 -7.72
N THR A 787 5.20 -22.90 -7.12
CA THR A 787 5.34 -23.94 -6.08
C THR A 787 4.48 -23.59 -4.88
N TYR A 788 4.61 -22.36 -4.40
CA TYR A 788 3.95 -21.86 -3.22
C TYR A 788 2.42 -21.95 -3.39
N TYR A 789 1.87 -21.54 -4.53
CA TYR A 789 0.43 -21.66 -4.80
C TYR A 789 -0.06 -23.12 -4.74
N GLY A 790 0.72 -24.06 -5.29
CA GLY A 790 0.41 -25.48 -5.18
C GLY A 790 0.46 -26.01 -3.75
N LEU A 791 1.42 -25.56 -2.94
CA LEU A 791 1.51 -25.97 -1.54
C LEU A 791 0.39 -25.36 -0.69
N ASP A 792 0.06 -24.09 -0.91
CA ASP A 792 -0.79 -23.32 -0.01
C ASP A 792 -2.22 -23.87 0.05
N PHE A 793 -2.74 -24.27 -1.11
CA PHE A 793 -4.03 -24.94 -1.27
C PHE A 793 -3.99 -26.45 -1.06
N SER A 794 -2.92 -26.96 -0.43
CA SER A 794 -2.81 -28.37 -0.06
C SER A 794 -3.12 -28.65 1.42
N GLY A 795 -3.41 -27.61 2.21
CA GLY A 795 -3.67 -27.71 3.63
C GLY A 795 -2.43 -27.91 4.50
N VAL A 796 -1.23 -27.81 3.91
CA VAL A 796 0.05 -27.98 4.58
C VAL A 796 0.66 -26.64 4.94
N LYS A 797 1.16 -26.51 6.16
CA LYS A 797 1.96 -25.35 6.53
C LYS A 797 3.32 -25.38 5.81
N ILE A 798 3.80 -24.22 5.37
CA ILE A 798 4.96 -24.10 4.49
C ILE A 798 6.03 -23.30 5.20
N ASP A 799 7.25 -23.81 5.32
CA ASP A 799 8.39 -22.96 5.68
C ASP A 799 9.18 -22.57 4.42
N PHE A 800 9.99 -21.54 4.53
CA PHE A 800 11.12 -21.33 3.62
C PHE A 800 12.41 -21.74 4.31
N ILE A 801 13.39 -22.21 3.54
CA ILE A 801 14.71 -22.50 4.09
C ILE A 801 15.78 -21.82 3.23
N THR A 802 16.64 -21.04 3.88
CA THR A 802 17.76 -20.36 3.22
C THR A 802 18.94 -21.29 3.02
N GLU A 803 19.85 -20.91 2.12
CA GLU A 803 21.15 -21.56 1.95
C GLU A 803 21.96 -21.63 3.25
N LYS A 804 21.93 -20.56 4.06
CA LYS A 804 22.58 -20.53 5.37
C LYS A 804 22.01 -21.61 6.28
N GLN A 805 20.69 -21.68 6.41
CA GLN A 805 20.02 -22.69 7.23
C GLN A 805 20.25 -24.12 6.72
N LEU A 806 20.29 -24.33 5.39
CA LEU A 806 20.65 -25.62 4.79
C LEU A 806 22.08 -26.02 5.14
N SER A 807 23.03 -25.10 5.02
CA SER A 807 24.44 -25.30 5.37
C SER A 807 24.65 -25.60 6.86
N GLU A 808 23.77 -25.09 7.73
CA GLU A 808 23.71 -25.41 9.16
C GLU A 808 23.05 -26.78 9.46
N GLY A 809 22.67 -27.55 8.43
CA GLY A 809 22.10 -28.89 8.58
C GLY A 809 20.61 -28.91 8.92
N LYS A 810 19.89 -27.79 8.83
CA LYS A 810 18.46 -27.71 9.20
C LYS A 810 17.53 -28.42 8.21
N GLY A 811 18.00 -28.77 7.01
CA GLY A 811 17.17 -29.42 5.99
C GLY A 811 16.51 -30.73 6.44
N GLY A 812 17.17 -31.51 7.30
CA GLY A 812 16.66 -32.80 7.79
C GLY A 812 15.44 -32.72 8.72
N GLN A 813 15.02 -31.51 9.14
CA GLN A 813 13.87 -31.35 10.04
C GLN A 813 12.50 -31.44 9.35
N TYR A 814 12.48 -31.37 8.01
CA TYR A 814 11.30 -31.39 7.17
C TYR A 814 11.06 -32.78 6.57
N LYS A 815 9.78 -33.09 6.28
CA LYS A 815 9.42 -34.30 5.53
C LYS A 815 9.74 -34.15 4.04
N ALA A 816 9.66 -32.92 3.51
CA ALA A 816 10.02 -32.61 2.13
C ALA A 816 10.70 -31.25 1.99
N LEU A 817 11.65 -31.19 1.06
CA LEU A 817 12.28 -29.95 0.59
C LEU A 817 12.04 -29.80 -0.91
N ILE A 818 11.56 -28.63 -1.31
CA ILE A 818 11.28 -28.32 -2.71
C ILE A 818 12.30 -27.30 -3.21
N PHE A 819 12.97 -27.60 -4.33
CA PHE A 819 13.97 -26.79 -5.00
C PHE A 819 13.40 -26.27 -6.33
N PRO A 820 12.73 -25.11 -6.34
CA PRO A 820 12.18 -24.52 -7.55
C PRO A 820 13.24 -23.70 -8.31
N GLU A 821 13.69 -24.14 -9.48
CA GLU A 821 14.66 -23.41 -10.32
C GLU A 821 15.90 -22.92 -9.52
N VAL A 822 16.43 -23.76 -8.64
CA VAL A 822 17.63 -23.48 -7.84
C VAL A 822 18.87 -23.75 -8.69
N GLU A 823 18.97 -23.08 -9.84
CA GLU A 823 20.06 -23.27 -10.81
C GLU A 823 21.42 -22.89 -10.21
N THR A 824 21.44 -21.84 -9.36
CA THR A 824 22.63 -21.36 -8.67
C THR A 824 22.46 -21.46 -7.16
N LEU A 825 23.49 -21.94 -6.47
CA LEU A 825 23.59 -21.92 -5.00
C LEU A 825 25.07 -21.98 -4.60
N THR A 826 25.38 -21.75 -3.34
CA THR A 826 26.77 -21.79 -2.84
C THR A 826 27.36 -23.21 -2.82
N ASP A 827 28.67 -23.35 -2.96
CA ASP A 827 29.32 -24.67 -2.83
C ASP A 827 29.11 -25.30 -1.46
N ALA A 828 29.04 -24.50 -0.38
CA ALA A 828 28.75 -24.98 0.96
C ALA A 828 27.35 -25.63 1.07
N THR A 829 26.32 -24.97 0.52
CA THR A 829 24.96 -25.51 0.50
C THR A 829 24.88 -26.78 -0.35
N PHE A 830 25.60 -26.85 -1.48
CA PHE A 830 25.62 -28.04 -2.33
C PHE A 830 26.14 -29.27 -1.57
N GLU A 831 27.22 -29.11 -0.81
CA GLU A 831 27.73 -30.18 0.05
C GLU A 831 26.75 -30.53 1.19
N ALA A 832 26.09 -29.53 1.78
CA ALA A 832 25.10 -29.78 2.83
C ALA A 832 23.89 -30.58 2.33
N ILE A 833 23.45 -30.35 1.09
CA ILE A 833 22.35 -31.11 0.46
C ILE A 833 22.71 -32.60 0.35
N LYS A 834 23.98 -32.95 0.10
CA LYS A 834 24.42 -34.36 0.04
C LYS A 834 24.20 -35.10 1.35
N ALA A 835 24.27 -34.39 2.47
CA ALA A 835 24.14 -34.93 3.82
C ALA A 835 22.67 -34.99 4.33
N ILE A 836 21.69 -34.52 3.55
CA ILE A 836 20.29 -34.57 3.95
C ILE A 836 19.84 -36.04 4.09
N PRO A 837 19.21 -36.42 5.22
CA PRO A 837 18.81 -37.81 5.45
C PRO A 837 17.70 -38.24 4.49
N ALA A 838 17.67 -39.53 4.15
CA ALA A 838 16.65 -40.11 3.27
C ALA A 838 15.20 -40.00 3.80
N SER A 839 15.03 -39.68 5.08
CA SER A 839 13.72 -39.36 5.68
C SER A 839 13.13 -38.04 5.17
N THR A 840 13.95 -37.17 4.58
CA THR A 840 13.55 -35.91 3.95
C THR A 840 13.54 -36.10 2.44
N ARG A 841 12.37 -35.99 1.83
CA ARG A 841 12.21 -36.13 0.38
C ARG A 841 12.66 -34.85 -0.33
N LEU A 842 13.65 -34.98 -1.22
CA LEU A 842 14.06 -33.88 -2.10
C LEU A 842 13.19 -33.85 -3.36
N MET A 843 12.63 -32.70 -3.69
CA MET A 843 11.78 -32.47 -4.86
C MET A 843 12.36 -31.34 -5.71
N PHE A 844 12.72 -31.62 -6.94
CA PHE A 844 13.38 -30.68 -7.84
C PHE A 844 12.42 -30.22 -8.93
N MET A 845 12.38 -28.94 -9.23
CA MET A 845 11.61 -28.40 -10.35
C MET A 845 12.50 -27.47 -11.17
N GLY A 846 12.42 -27.58 -12.49
CA GLY A 846 13.28 -26.82 -13.40
C GLY A 846 14.76 -27.21 -13.27
N LYS A 847 15.66 -26.27 -13.54
CA LYS A 847 17.11 -26.48 -13.42
C LYS A 847 17.55 -26.36 -11.98
N CYS A 848 18.35 -27.32 -11.52
CA CYS A 848 18.90 -27.33 -10.17
C CYS A 848 20.42 -27.56 -10.20
N PHE A 849 21.13 -26.82 -9.37
CA PHE A 849 22.50 -27.08 -8.90
C PHE A 849 23.63 -26.91 -9.94
N VAL A 850 23.30 -26.34 -11.11
CA VAL A 850 24.19 -26.20 -12.26
C VAL A 850 25.42 -25.35 -11.95
N ARG A 851 25.26 -24.26 -11.19
CA ARG A 851 26.33 -23.27 -10.95
C ARG A 851 26.55 -22.94 -9.49
N ASN A 852 27.79 -22.62 -9.14
CA ASN A 852 28.11 -22.01 -7.85
C ASN A 852 27.82 -20.50 -7.83
N GLU A 853 27.96 -19.88 -6.66
CA GLU A 853 27.62 -18.47 -6.41
C GLU A 853 28.37 -17.48 -7.34
N TYR A 854 29.54 -17.86 -7.84
CA TYR A 854 30.36 -17.09 -8.79
C TYR A 854 30.07 -17.42 -10.26
N GLY A 855 29.02 -18.19 -10.55
CA GLY A 855 28.58 -18.52 -11.90
C GLY A 855 29.38 -19.65 -12.56
N LYS A 856 30.22 -20.38 -11.82
CA LYS A 856 30.97 -21.51 -12.37
C LYS A 856 30.13 -22.76 -12.42
N THR A 857 30.15 -23.42 -13.58
CA THR A 857 29.49 -24.71 -13.78
C THR A 857 30.10 -25.78 -12.87
N ARG A 858 29.24 -26.55 -12.19
CA ARG A 858 29.65 -27.71 -11.39
C ARG A 858 29.92 -28.94 -12.27
N ASP A 859 30.66 -29.89 -11.71
CA ASP A 859 30.80 -31.22 -12.31
C ASP A 859 29.43 -31.89 -12.46
N SER A 860 29.11 -32.35 -13.68
CA SER A 860 27.78 -32.89 -14.00
C SER A 860 27.48 -34.17 -13.23
N GLU A 861 28.51 -34.95 -12.87
CA GLU A 861 28.30 -36.24 -12.24
C GLU A 861 28.02 -36.07 -10.75
N ALA A 862 28.69 -35.10 -10.12
CA ALA A 862 28.35 -34.65 -8.78
C ALA A 862 26.92 -34.08 -8.70
N VAL A 863 26.50 -33.29 -9.70
CA VAL A 863 25.11 -32.77 -9.77
C VAL A 863 24.13 -33.94 -9.89
N LYS A 864 24.40 -34.88 -10.79
CA LYS A 864 23.57 -36.07 -11.00
C LYS A 864 23.45 -36.91 -9.72
N GLU A 865 24.54 -37.13 -8.99
CA GLU A 865 24.54 -37.87 -7.72
C GLU A 865 23.56 -37.26 -6.71
N VAL A 866 23.48 -35.93 -6.63
CA VAL A 866 22.52 -35.24 -5.75
C VAL A 866 21.10 -35.36 -6.28
N MET A 867 20.89 -35.18 -7.59
CA MET A 867 19.56 -35.26 -8.21
C MET A 867 18.96 -36.67 -8.10
N ASP A 868 19.78 -37.72 -8.16
CA ASP A 868 19.35 -39.12 -8.03
C ASP A 868 18.82 -39.46 -6.62
N LYS A 869 19.08 -38.63 -5.60
CA LYS A 869 18.52 -38.78 -4.24
C LYS A 869 17.06 -38.31 -4.13
N GLY A 870 16.56 -37.58 -5.11
CA GLY A 870 15.23 -36.96 -5.07
C GLY A 870 14.31 -37.37 -6.22
N ILE A 871 13.42 -36.45 -6.58
CA ILE A 871 12.43 -36.62 -7.63
C ILE A 871 12.25 -35.29 -8.35
N THR A 872 12.17 -35.35 -9.68
CA THR A 872 11.74 -34.20 -10.49
C THR A 872 10.22 -34.08 -10.50
N ILE A 873 9.72 -32.88 -10.18
CA ILE A 873 8.32 -32.48 -10.29
C ILE A 873 8.12 -31.78 -11.63
N SER A 874 7.01 -32.08 -12.30
CA SER A 874 6.63 -31.40 -13.54
C SER A 874 6.39 -29.91 -13.29
N ASP A 875 7.07 -29.07 -14.05
CA ASP A 875 6.78 -27.63 -14.11
C ASP A 875 5.64 -27.37 -15.10
N GLY A 876 4.80 -26.38 -14.81
CA GLY A 876 3.63 -26.04 -15.61
C GLY A 876 2.64 -25.14 -14.88
N ASP A 877 1.38 -25.19 -15.31
CA ASP A 877 0.29 -24.44 -14.66
C ASP A 877 0.13 -24.86 -13.18
N PRO A 878 0.03 -23.90 -12.24
CA PRO A 878 -0.14 -24.19 -10.82
C PRO A 878 -1.32 -25.12 -10.51
N THR A 879 -2.46 -24.95 -11.18
CA THR A 879 -3.71 -25.64 -10.85
C THR A 879 -3.75 -27.05 -11.46
N GLY A 880 -3.40 -27.16 -12.75
CA GLY A 880 -3.56 -28.40 -13.51
C GLY A 880 -2.36 -29.34 -13.43
N VAL A 881 -1.16 -28.84 -13.15
CA VAL A 881 0.09 -29.62 -13.21
C VAL A 881 0.75 -29.70 -11.84
N ILE A 882 1.14 -28.54 -11.28
CA ILE A 882 1.98 -28.49 -10.09
C ILE A 882 1.20 -28.96 -8.86
N TRP A 883 -0.01 -28.46 -8.64
CA TRP A 883 -0.80 -28.79 -7.45
C TRP A 883 -1.13 -30.28 -7.32
N PRO A 884 -1.64 -30.99 -8.35
CA PRO A 884 -1.83 -32.44 -8.28
C PRO A 884 -0.53 -33.20 -8.05
N ALA A 885 0.57 -32.79 -8.70
CA ALA A 885 1.87 -33.44 -8.56
C ALA A 885 2.42 -33.30 -7.13
N LEU A 886 2.37 -32.09 -6.57
CA LEU A 886 2.79 -31.82 -5.19
C LEU A 886 1.91 -32.60 -4.20
N ARG A 887 0.58 -32.51 -4.30
CA ARG A 887 -0.34 -33.24 -3.41
C ARG A 887 -0.05 -34.74 -3.38
N LYS A 888 0.19 -35.35 -4.55
CA LYS A 888 0.58 -36.76 -4.64
C LYS A 888 1.85 -37.05 -3.83
N GLN A 889 2.91 -36.25 -4.03
CA GLN A 889 4.17 -36.46 -3.31
C GLN A 889 4.05 -36.19 -1.81
N LEU A 890 3.31 -35.15 -1.42
CA LEU A 890 3.00 -34.85 -0.02
C LEU A 890 2.28 -36.02 0.66
N GLY A 891 1.35 -36.68 -0.04
CA GLY A 891 0.67 -37.87 0.45
C GLY A 891 1.64 -39.04 0.69
N LEU A 892 2.56 -39.30 -0.24
CA LEU A 892 3.54 -40.39 -0.15
C LEU A 892 4.51 -40.24 1.04
N VAL A 893 4.83 -39.01 1.44
CA VAL A 893 5.71 -38.72 2.59
C VAL A 893 4.93 -38.43 3.87
N GLY A 894 3.60 -38.57 3.86
CA GLY A 894 2.73 -38.28 4.99
C GLY A 894 2.78 -36.82 5.46
N ALA A 895 3.01 -35.87 4.54
CA ALA A 895 3.01 -34.43 4.83
C ALA A 895 1.63 -33.78 4.74
N LEU A 896 0.65 -34.40 4.05
CA LEU A 896 -0.73 -33.90 4.00
C LEU A 896 -1.39 -33.89 5.40
N PRO A 897 -2.24 -32.90 5.69
CA PRO A 897 -2.97 -32.85 6.95
C PRO A 897 -3.98 -34.00 7.07
N VAL A 898 -4.28 -34.40 8.31
CA VAL A 898 -5.32 -35.39 8.62
C VAL A 898 -6.72 -34.92 8.20
N TYR A 899 -6.94 -33.60 8.24
CA TYR A 899 -8.20 -32.96 7.90
C TYR A 899 -8.11 -32.28 6.52
N SER A 900 -9.16 -32.41 5.73
CA SER A 900 -9.28 -31.78 4.41
C SER A 900 -10.60 -31.05 4.25
N VAL A 901 -10.55 -29.92 3.52
CA VAL A 901 -11.73 -29.18 3.08
C VAL A 901 -11.97 -29.53 1.62
N VAL A 902 -13.16 -30.07 1.31
CA VAL A 902 -13.50 -30.51 -0.05
C VAL A 902 -14.81 -29.89 -0.51
N ASP A 903 -14.96 -29.74 -1.83
CA ASP A 903 -16.22 -29.36 -2.45
C ASP A 903 -17.27 -30.43 -2.19
N ALA A 904 -18.45 -30.03 -1.71
CA ALA A 904 -19.50 -30.97 -1.32
C ALA A 904 -20.05 -31.79 -2.50
N LYS A 905 -19.92 -31.28 -3.74
CA LYS A 905 -20.41 -31.92 -4.96
C LYS A 905 -19.37 -32.86 -5.57
N THR A 906 -18.10 -32.47 -5.62
CA THR A 906 -17.05 -33.30 -6.25
C THR A 906 -16.34 -34.23 -5.26
N GLY A 907 -16.32 -33.89 -3.97
CA GLY A 907 -15.53 -34.59 -2.96
C GLY A 907 -14.03 -34.30 -3.04
N GLU A 908 -13.61 -33.40 -3.91
CA GLU A 908 -12.20 -33.04 -4.12
C GLU A 908 -11.82 -31.74 -3.39
N PRO A 909 -10.55 -31.57 -2.99
CA PRO A 909 -10.03 -30.30 -2.49
C PRO A 909 -10.30 -29.14 -3.46
N ILE A 910 -10.43 -27.93 -2.92
CA ILE A 910 -10.78 -26.74 -3.69
C ILE A 910 -9.55 -25.87 -3.93
N TRP A 911 -9.23 -25.61 -5.20
CA TRP A 911 -8.22 -24.61 -5.56
C TRP A 911 -8.66 -23.21 -5.12
N GLY A 912 -7.79 -22.49 -4.41
CA GLY A 912 -8.12 -21.18 -3.83
C GLY A 912 -8.73 -21.21 -2.43
N VAL A 913 -8.89 -22.40 -1.82
CA VAL A 913 -9.27 -22.53 -0.40
C VAL A 913 -8.04 -22.95 0.40
N GLU A 914 -7.66 -22.12 1.36
CA GLU A 914 -6.62 -22.44 2.33
C GLU A 914 -7.25 -23.04 3.59
N TRP A 915 -6.61 -24.05 4.16
CA TRP A 915 -6.93 -24.50 5.52
C TRP A 915 -5.69 -24.93 6.29
N ARG A 916 -5.77 -24.82 7.62
CA ARG A 916 -4.72 -25.21 8.58
C ARG A 916 -5.36 -25.79 9.82
N THR A 917 -4.71 -26.77 10.44
CA THR A 917 -5.20 -27.39 11.69
C THR A 917 -4.17 -27.32 12.79
N ALA A 918 -4.64 -27.20 14.02
CA ALA A 918 -3.81 -27.24 15.22
C ALA A 918 -4.56 -27.89 16.38
N LYS A 919 -3.79 -28.37 17.36
CA LYS A 919 -4.33 -28.88 18.63
C LYS A 919 -4.27 -27.81 19.70
N VAL A 920 -5.36 -27.67 20.44
CA VAL A 920 -5.48 -26.74 21.57
C VAL A 920 -5.99 -27.54 22.77
N GLY A 921 -5.06 -27.97 23.62
CA GLY A 921 -5.36 -28.97 24.66
C GLY A 921 -5.85 -30.28 24.05
N LYS A 922 -7.09 -30.67 24.36
CA LYS A 922 -7.73 -31.88 23.80
C LYS A 922 -8.52 -31.61 22.52
N ARG A 923 -8.77 -30.34 22.19
CA ARG A 923 -9.57 -29.94 21.02
C ARG A 923 -8.68 -29.87 19.78
N THR A 924 -9.29 -30.07 18.63
CA THR A 924 -8.67 -29.78 17.34
C THR A 924 -9.43 -28.67 16.67
N ILE A 925 -8.69 -27.68 16.17
CA ILE A 925 -9.26 -26.55 15.44
C ILE A 925 -8.82 -26.59 13.99
N ILE A 926 -9.64 -26.00 13.13
CA ILE A 926 -9.34 -25.76 11.71
C ILE A 926 -9.62 -24.29 11.37
N ASN A 927 -8.62 -23.61 10.81
CA ASN A 927 -8.79 -22.33 10.11
C ASN A 927 -9.04 -22.61 8.64
N ILE A 928 -10.00 -21.91 8.03
CA ILE A 928 -10.35 -22.04 6.61
C ILE A 928 -10.59 -20.65 6.04
N ILE A 929 -10.08 -20.38 4.84
CA ILE A 929 -10.44 -19.19 4.06
C ILE A 929 -10.62 -19.53 2.59
N ASN A 930 -11.66 -18.96 1.99
CA ASN A 930 -11.89 -19.01 0.56
C ASN A 930 -11.40 -17.70 -0.09
N LEU A 931 -10.31 -17.79 -0.86
CA LEU A 931 -9.70 -16.66 -1.57
C LEU A 931 -10.30 -16.46 -2.97
N ARG A 932 -11.28 -17.28 -3.37
CA ARG A 932 -12.00 -17.14 -4.64
C ARG A 932 -13.17 -16.18 -4.47
N GLY A 933 -13.56 -15.51 -5.55
CA GLY A 933 -14.70 -14.58 -5.55
C GLY A 933 -16.09 -15.23 -5.60
N LYS A 934 -16.18 -16.57 -5.56
CA LYS A 934 -17.44 -17.31 -5.46
C LYS A 934 -17.49 -18.15 -4.19
N ALA A 935 -18.69 -18.39 -3.69
CA ALA A 935 -18.91 -19.29 -2.56
C ALA A 935 -18.80 -20.76 -2.98
N TYR A 936 -18.44 -21.62 -2.02
CA TYR A 936 -18.41 -23.08 -2.18
C TYR A 936 -19.19 -23.75 -1.06
N ASP A 937 -20.01 -24.73 -1.42
CA ASP A 937 -20.53 -25.69 -0.45
C ASP A 937 -19.46 -26.73 -0.16
N VAL A 938 -19.21 -27.02 1.12
CA VAL A 938 -18.07 -27.80 1.55
C VAL A 938 -18.42 -28.94 2.51
N LYS A 939 -17.53 -29.92 2.53
CA LYS A 939 -17.46 -30.96 3.56
C LYS A 939 -16.09 -30.92 4.22
N ILE A 940 -16.04 -31.20 5.51
CA ILE A 940 -14.80 -31.38 6.26
C ILE A 940 -14.60 -32.87 6.45
N LEU A 941 -13.46 -33.38 6.01
CA LEU A 941 -13.13 -34.79 6.13
C LEU A 941 -12.00 -35.00 7.13
N ARG A 942 -12.05 -36.10 7.87
CA ARG A 942 -10.96 -36.66 8.69
C ARG A 942 -10.65 -38.05 8.17
N HIS A 943 -9.43 -38.27 7.66
CA HIS A 943 -9.08 -39.54 6.99
C HIS A 943 -10.11 -39.99 5.93
N ASN A 944 -10.62 -39.04 5.13
CA ASN A 944 -11.67 -39.22 4.11
C ASN A 944 -13.09 -39.52 4.63
N ALA A 945 -13.33 -39.59 5.94
CA ALA A 945 -14.67 -39.66 6.50
C ALA A 945 -15.20 -38.25 6.77
N GLU A 946 -16.44 -37.95 6.35
CA GLU A 946 -17.09 -36.68 6.67
C GLU A 946 -17.29 -36.55 8.18
N ILE A 947 -16.94 -35.37 8.71
CA ILE A 947 -17.15 -34.99 10.10
C ILE A 947 -17.89 -33.66 10.18
N GLU A 948 -18.42 -33.35 11.37
CA GLU A 948 -18.96 -32.03 11.65
C GLU A 948 -17.84 -31.07 12.08
N ALA A 949 -17.93 -29.83 11.61
CA ALA A 949 -17.09 -28.73 12.06
C ALA A 949 -17.99 -27.59 12.54
N LYS A 950 -17.80 -27.14 13.78
CA LYS A 950 -18.60 -26.08 14.42
C LYS A 950 -17.89 -24.75 14.30
N ASP A 951 -18.48 -23.79 13.60
CA ASP A 951 -17.93 -22.44 13.41
C ASP A 951 -17.97 -21.66 14.73
N LEU A 952 -16.78 -21.29 15.23
CA LEU A 952 -16.60 -20.58 16.49
C LEU A 952 -16.94 -19.09 16.40
N PHE A 953 -17.01 -18.52 15.19
CA PHE A 953 -17.47 -17.14 14.98
C PHE A 953 -18.98 -17.02 14.91
N SER A 954 -19.68 -18.11 14.63
CA SER A 954 -21.14 -18.11 14.52
C SER A 954 -21.78 -17.70 15.84
N LEU A 955 -23.07 -17.33 15.79
CA LEU A 955 -23.81 -16.95 16.98
C LEU A 955 -23.86 -18.12 17.97
N GLY A 956 -23.25 -17.95 19.15
CA GLY A 956 -23.08 -19.01 20.14
C GLY A 956 -22.07 -20.10 19.80
N GLY A 957 -21.35 -20.00 18.66
CA GLY A 957 -20.26 -20.90 18.27
C GLY A 957 -20.71 -22.34 17.95
N LYS A 958 -21.87 -22.49 17.31
CA LYS A 958 -22.55 -23.79 17.17
C LYS A 958 -23.00 -24.12 15.75
N GLU A 959 -22.85 -23.20 14.80
CA GLU A 959 -23.30 -23.46 13.42
C GLU A 959 -22.34 -24.43 12.71
N LYS A 960 -22.90 -25.34 11.92
CA LYS A 960 -22.10 -26.24 11.08
C LYS A 960 -21.48 -25.45 9.93
N VAL A 961 -20.18 -25.67 9.69
CA VAL A 961 -19.53 -25.19 8.46
C VAL A 961 -20.06 -25.99 7.27
N SER A 962 -20.89 -25.36 6.44
CA SER A 962 -21.44 -25.96 5.21
C SER A 962 -21.10 -25.18 3.95
N THR A 963 -20.82 -23.87 4.07
CA THR A 963 -20.56 -23.00 2.93
C THR A 963 -19.44 -22.02 3.27
N LEU A 964 -18.48 -21.83 2.36
CA LEU A 964 -17.39 -20.87 2.50
C LEU A 964 -17.64 -19.67 1.59
N LYS A 965 -17.91 -18.50 2.20
CA LYS A 965 -18.05 -17.23 1.47
C LYS A 965 -16.67 -16.66 1.08
N PRO A 966 -16.58 -15.91 -0.04
CA PRO A 966 -15.37 -15.19 -0.40
C PRO A 966 -14.82 -14.35 0.76
N LEU A 967 -13.51 -14.43 0.99
CA LEU A 967 -12.76 -13.59 1.95
C LEU A 967 -13.30 -13.58 3.39
N THR A 968 -14.14 -14.55 3.76
CA THR A 968 -14.69 -14.67 5.11
C THR A 968 -13.94 -15.78 5.84
N PRO A 969 -13.07 -15.46 6.81
CA PRO A 969 -12.37 -16.49 7.58
C PRO A 969 -13.34 -17.31 8.42
N VAL A 970 -13.06 -18.61 8.54
CA VAL A 970 -13.75 -19.55 9.41
C VAL A 970 -12.73 -20.15 10.37
N LEU A 971 -13.03 -20.11 11.67
CA LEU A 971 -12.33 -20.89 12.68
C LEU A 971 -13.33 -21.88 13.27
N ALA A 972 -13.06 -23.17 13.14
CA ALA A 972 -13.99 -24.20 13.58
C ALA A 972 -13.34 -25.24 14.50
N GLU A 973 -14.12 -25.79 15.41
CA GLU A 973 -13.76 -26.98 16.18
C GLU A 973 -14.22 -28.24 15.43
N VAL A 974 -13.33 -29.25 15.36
CA VAL A 974 -13.57 -30.52 14.68
C VAL A 974 -13.42 -31.69 15.65
N GLU A 975 -14.38 -32.62 15.62
CA GLU A 975 -14.44 -33.80 16.51
C GLU A 975 -13.88 -35.08 15.86
#